data_AF-A0A1U7IGV1-F1
#
_entry.id   AF-A0A1U7IGV1-F1
#
_cell.length_a   1.000
_cell.length_b   1.000
_cell.length_c   1.000
_cell.angle_alpha   90.00
_cell.angle_beta   90.00
_cell.angle_gamma   90.00
#
_symmetry.space_group_name_H-M   'P 1'
#
loop_
_entity.id
_entity.type
_entity.pdbx_description
1 polymer ?
#
loop_
_entity_poly.entity_id
_entity_poly.type
_entity_poly.pdbx_seq_one_letter_code
_entity_poly.pdbx_strand_id
1 'polypeptide(L)'
;MTLRDPEKDYIRINKILGKQASIGFIPANQIAPWFFLTVISYILTMGFFNLGLGWFFTVSLWLIVSWWLLTGNQPHLFTDKFRKPPGNEWCNGDSLYISPIPSLRPKSLQGKAYDSQIRIKLKPKIVPNQSGGNSRFMPFQNEINLCCLVEIDKDGRQVSGMLLNNGSSYQLIFGFRTQGLHNLLFKSEISNFATSIEEGMKDILPGEKITFCTGCYSDDTSRRKQLENLADTANLKPVSVLIRNEQRRIQQLTHKGSRQIWEQIAFCTWTADGEGEQTSRDLIGKAIDGVKNLWDALLGTITGNTRIYKEQFYTKLLLNAFEQGFIRWEILLNTKMGLEIAPMNTTELWEWLWQRFNNGEAPAVPQIVKLTETSTGYKLSEKKTTEKHICTVLIEGINGVSSCPEHRQSNNRVYLAGKGKECGVLTMYDAPTGWTNTRQQLKWVWEVMSSTYVHNTEAWVEISVGNKVVVNDNLARQAKGAKTASTRAITKGQGRDIGAEIKQEESFDAQRRLYKGAVPLNTAVAFLVYRNTSEELNQACNVLSNSFGTAKVIRERNIAWDIWLQCLPITWKWLLHSGSFFSERRLTLDTETVAGVLPLTVPRDIDNKGVEFITERGGKPIFIDLFYEQISRALITGESGSGKSVLGWRFAIEALANNIPVVGMDISSGGNSTFKTAIELLGDRGAYYDISQGSSNLVEPPDLRKFDKAERERRMESWKEFIRKALVAIAMGKIHHPHLAQRVDSIILRMLDLYLRDPEIIARYNRAFEKGWQSPEWQQMPTLQDLLRFCSKERLNLKSFEDLDRLAINQILSQGNALLTSRLGKAIGRPSTFSPEPAVKFFALSGLSNEQDAYLMAINAHTACIRNALSHPKSLFIGDELSVLLKKDGFASVVGELCATGRKDGIAVVLLSQDFDAICECSAGAQIMQNMVYKITGRITNSAVSAAQKHLGYDPQIISRNATEAFFPRIADLYSCWLIEKGGRFWRTRFYPGEMMLASIANNQNEKEARDRIMSQYPPTLKGQLQGLKHFTQEYIPAVKEGKGFDHIGRNSKMLQKAS
;
A
#
# COMPACT_ATOMS: atom_id res chain seq x y z
N MET A 1 28.39 -1.93 23.32
CA MET A 1 27.96 -1.13 22.15
C MET A 1 27.55 0.24 22.68
N THR A 2 28.21 1.32 22.30
CA THR A 2 27.61 2.65 22.47
C THR A 2 26.35 2.67 21.61
N LEU A 3 25.18 2.73 22.24
CA LEU A 3 23.88 2.78 21.57
C LEU A 3 23.88 4.03 20.68
N ARG A 4 23.93 3.82 19.36
CA ARG A 4 23.81 4.92 18.41
C ARG A 4 22.42 5.53 18.54
N ASP A 5 22.33 6.86 18.58
CA ASP A 5 21.04 7.54 18.54
C ASP A 5 20.49 7.48 17.10
N PRO A 6 19.41 6.73 16.84
CA PRO A 6 18.89 6.51 15.48
C PRO A 6 18.40 7.79 14.77
N GLU A 7 18.29 8.90 15.51
CA GLU A 7 17.86 10.20 14.99
C GLU A 7 19.00 11.21 14.80
N LYS A 8 20.20 10.96 15.33
CA LYS A 8 21.30 11.95 15.33
C LYS A 8 22.61 11.45 14.73
N ASP A 9 22.88 10.15 14.83
CA ASP A 9 24.20 9.64 14.52
C ASP A 9 24.38 9.37 13.03
N TYR A 10 25.36 10.05 12.43
CA TYR A 10 25.70 9.89 11.02
C TYR A 10 26.17 8.47 10.70
N ILE A 11 25.66 7.90 9.61
CA ILE A 11 26.05 6.58 9.10
C ILE A 11 26.93 6.76 7.88
N ARG A 12 28.24 6.50 8.03
CA ARG A 12 29.23 6.63 6.96
C ARG A 12 29.38 5.32 6.18
N ILE A 13 29.30 5.41 4.86
CA ILE A 13 29.61 4.30 3.95
C ILE A 13 31.11 4.26 3.70
N ASN A 14 31.71 3.09 3.92
CA ASN A 14 33.12 2.88 3.65
C ASN A 14 33.34 2.45 2.19
N LYS A 15 33.58 3.43 1.31
CA LYS A 15 33.73 3.20 -0.14
C LYS A 15 35.02 2.44 -0.51
N ILE A 16 35.93 2.21 0.43
CA ILE A 16 37.17 1.45 0.20
C ILE A 16 36.91 -0.06 0.15
N LEU A 17 35.83 -0.56 0.78
CA LEU A 17 35.48 -2.00 0.82
C LEU A 17 35.44 -2.67 -0.56
N GLY A 18 34.96 -1.97 -1.59
CA GLY A 18 34.85 -2.49 -2.96
C GLY A 18 36.03 -2.15 -3.88
N LYS A 19 37.04 -1.42 -3.40
CA LYS A 19 38.18 -1.03 -4.24
C LYS A 19 39.19 -2.16 -4.29
N GLN A 20 39.58 -2.54 -5.51
CA GLN A 20 40.69 -3.47 -5.70
C GLN A 20 42.03 -2.76 -5.47
N ALA A 21 42.97 -3.41 -4.79
CA ALA A 21 44.31 -2.86 -4.60
C ALA A 21 45.07 -2.86 -5.95
N SER A 22 45.64 -1.71 -6.33
CA SER A 22 46.54 -1.64 -7.49
C SER A 22 47.92 -2.20 -7.14
N ILE A 23 48.60 -2.80 -8.13
CA ILE A 23 50.01 -3.19 -8.00
C ILE A 23 50.83 -2.04 -8.59
N GLY A 24 51.41 -1.20 -7.73
CA GLY A 24 52.09 0.02 -8.18
C GLY A 24 51.10 0.98 -8.86
N PHE A 25 51.41 1.38 -10.10
CA PHE A 25 50.56 2.24 -10.95
C PHE A 25 49.52 1.47 -11.78
N ILE A 26 49.49 0.13 -11.69
CA ILE A 26 48.67 -0.73 -12.57
C ILE A 26 47.41 -1.20 -11.81
N PRO A 27 46.20 -0.85 -12.30
CA PRO A 27 44.95 -1.38 -11.74
C PRO A 27 44.85 -2.91 -11.90
N ALA A 28 44.33 -3.62 -10.89
CA ALA A 28 44.26 -5.09 -10.91
C ALA A 28 43.41 -5.66 -12.06
N ASN A 29 42.34 -4.95 -12.44
CA ASN A 29 41.48 -5.28 -13.57
C ASN A 29 42.17 -5.17 -14.94
N GLN A 30 43.36 -4.59 -15.01
CA GLN A 30 44.14 -4.44 -16.23
C GLN A 30 45.18 -5.56 -16.42
N ILE A 31 45.50 -6.33 -15.38
CA ILE A 31 46.55 -7.35 -15.42
C ILE A 31 46.22 -8.44 -16.44
N ALA A 32 45.01 -9.00 -16.40
CA ALA A 32 44.63 -10.08 -17.31
C ALA A 32 44.49 -9.63 -18.78
N PRO A 33 43.90 -8.46 -19.10
CA PRO A 33 43.95 -7.88 -20.44
C PRO A 33 45.38 -7.65 -20.93
N TRP A 34 46.26 -7.10 -20.08
CA TRP A 34 47.65 -6.84 -20.46
C TRP A 34 48.41 -8.13 -20.73
N PHE A 35 48.19 -9.18 -19.93
CA PHE A 35 48.73 -10.51 -20.19
C PHE A 35 48.26 -11.04 -21.55
N PHE A 36 46.97 -10.95 -21.84
CA PHE A 36 46.41 -11.39 -23.12
C PHE A 36 46.97 -10.60 -24.31
N LEU A 37 47.10 -9.28 -24.20
CA LEU A 37 47.72 -8.42 -25.21
C LEU A 37 49.21 -8.73 -25.40
N THR A 38 49.91 -9.12 -24.34
CA THR A 38 51.31 -9.58 -24.41
C THR A 38 51.40 -10.91 -25.16
N VAL A 39 50.51 -11.86 -24.88
CA VAL A 39 50.45 -13.14 -25.63
C VAL A 39 50.12 -12.92 -27.10
N ILE A 40 49.14 -12.05 -27.42
CA ILE A 40 48.83 -11.69 -28.82
C ILE A 40 50.03 -11.04 -29.50
N SER A 41 50.69 -10.10 -28.84
CA SER A 41 51.89 -9.46 -29.37
C SER A 41 52.97 -10.47 -29.68
N TYR A 42 53.19 -11.44 -28.79
CA TYR A 42 54.16 -12.52 -29.00
C TYR A 42 53.80 -13.35 -30.24
N ILE A 43 52.55 -13.77 -30.38
CA ILE A 43 52.08 -14.55 -31.54
C ILE A 43 52.26 -13.75 -32.85
N LEU A 44 51.92 -12.46 -32.84
CA LEU A 44 52.05 -11.62 -34.02
C LEU A 44 53.52 -11.40 -34.40
N THR A 45 54.35 -10.95 -33.45
CA THR A 45 55.73 -10.55 -33.77
C THR A 45 56.68 -11.73 -33.92
N MET A 46 56.57 -12.76 -33.07
CA MET A 46 57.46 -13.92 -33.09
C MET A 46 56.90 -15.10 -33.88
N GLY A 47 55.59 -15.32 -33.80
CA GLY A 47 54.95 -16.45 -34.49
C GLY A 47 54.74 -16.18 -35.98
N PHE A 48 54.08 -15.07 -36.34
CA PHE A 48 53.69 -14.79 -37.72
C PHE A 48 54.76 -14.07 -38.54
N PHE A 49 55.37 -13.02 -37.99
CA PHE A 49 56.25 -12.13 -38.76
C PHE A 49 57.75 -12.29 -38.44
N ASN A 50 58.10 -13.08 -37.43
CA ASN A 50 59.48 -13.38 -36.99
C ASN A 50 60.38 -12.12 -36.84
N LEU A 51 59.82 -11.04 -36.31
CA LEU A 51 60.41 -9.69 -36.26
C LEU A 51 61.42 -9.50 -35.10
N GLY A 52 61.60 -10.50 -34.24
CA GLY A 52 62.52 -10.44 -33.10
C GLY A 52 62.00 -9.71 -31.85
N LEU A 53 62.79 -9.74 -30.78
CA LEU A 53 62.37 -9.32 -29.42
C LEU A 53 62.08 -7.82 -29.29
N GLY A 54 62.80 -6.96 -30.03
CA GLY A 54 62.59 -5.52 -29.99
C GLY A 54 61.19 -5.10 -30.46
N TRP A 55 60.69 -5.73 -31.53
CA TRP A 55 59.34 -5.49 -32.03
C TRP A 55 58.27 -6.06 -31.10
N PHE A 56 58.51 -7.23 -30.50
CA PHE A 56 57.63 -7.79 -29.48
C PHE A 56 57.36 -6.81 -28.33
N PHE A 57 58.42 -6.25 -27.72
CA PHE A 57 58.27 -5.32 -26.60
C PHE A 57 57.59 -4.01 -27.03
N THR A 58 57.94 -3.48 -28.19
CA THR A 58 57.33 -2.24 -28.72
C THR A 58 55.84 -2.41 -28.99
N VAL A 59 55.43 -3.50 -29.66
CA VAL A 59 54.02 -3.80 -29.95
C VAL A 59 53.24 -4.09 -28.68
N SER A 60 53.81 -4.86 -27.75
CA SER A 60 53.18 -5.15 -26.45
C SER A 60 52.93 -3.87 -25.65
N LEU A 61 53.94 -3.01 -25.53
CA LEU A 61 53.82 -1.74 -24.83
C LEU A 61 52.77 -0.84 -25.51
N TRP A 62 52.80 -0.74 -26.83
CA TRP A 62 51.84 0.07 -27.59
C TRP A 62 50.40 -0.41 -27.39
N LEU A 63 50.13 -1.72 -27.46
CA LEU A 63 48.81 -2.29 -27.23
C LEU A 63 48.35 -2.10 -25.78
N ILE A 64 49.23 -2.31 -24.81
CA ILE A 64 48.93 -2.14 -23.38
C ILE A 64 48.58 -0.68 -23.08
N VAL A 65 49.40 0.27 -23.53
CA VAL A 65 49.16 1.72 -23.29
C VAL A 65 47.89 2.17 -24.00
N SER A 66 47.66 1.74 -25.25
CA SER A 66 46.44 2.07 -26.00
C SER A 66 45.19 1.53 -25.30
N TRP A 67 45.23 0.27 -24.86
CA TRP A 67 44.15 -0.34 -24.10
C TRP A 67 43.89 0.40 -22.78
N TRP A 68 44.95 0.76 -22.05
CA TRP A 68 44.82 1.45 -20.77
C TRP A 68 44.23 2.85 -20.93
N LEU A 69 44.66 3.61 -21.95
CA LEU A 69 44.09 4.91 -22.29
C LEU A 69 42.60 4.82 -22.65
N LEU A 70 42.18 3.76 -23.35
CA LEU A 70 40.80 3.55 -23.77
C LEU A 70 39.87 3.06 -22.64
N THR A 71 40.37 2.20 -21.76
CA THR A 71 39.56 1.53 -20.74
C THR A 71 39.64 2.16 -19.35
N GLY A 72 40.70 2.90 -19.06
CA GLY A 72 40.92 3.58 -17.78
C GLY A 72 40.80 2.62 -16.58
N ASN A 73 40.07 3.06 -15.56
CA ASN A 73 39.85 2.27 -14.34
C ASN A 73 38.65 1.33 -14.42
N GLN A 74 37.85 1.40 -15.49
CA GLN A 74 36.58 0.67 -15.63
C GLN A 74 36.41 0.08 -17.04
N PRO A 75 37.02 -1.08 -17.31
CA PRO A 75 36.99 -1.71 -18.62
C PRO A 75 35.59 -1.92 -19.21
N HIS A 76 34.58 -2.22 -18.37
CA HIS A 76 33.21 -2.49 -18.84
C HIS A 76 32.60 -1.31 -19.62
N LEU A 77 32.87 -0.06 -19.25
CA LEU A 77 32.32 1.11 -19.94
C LEU A 77 32.74 1.17 -21.42
N PHE A 78 33.91 0.62 -21.74
CA PHE A 78 34.39 0.50 -23.10
C PHE A 78 33.87 -0.79 -23.75
N THR A 79 34.01 -1.94 -23.08
CA THR A 79 33.64 -3.24 -23.68
C THR A 79 32.15 -3.37 -23.95
N ASP A 80 31.29 -2.75 -23.14
CA ASP A 80 29.84 -2.81 -23.31
C ASP A 80 29.37 -2.09 -24.59
N LYS A 81 30.13 -1.10 -25.09
CA LYS A 81 29.81 -0.42 -26.37
C LYS A 81 29.85 -1.37 -27.57
N PHE A 82 30.61 -2.46 -27.47
CA PHE A 82 30.75 -3.45 -28.53
C PHE A 82 29.74 -4.60 -28.40
N ARG A 83 29.00 -4.67 -27.30
CA ARG A 83 27.94 -5.67 -27.10
C ARG A 83 26.69 -5.21 -27.82
N LYS A 84 26.44 -5.79 -28.99
CA LYS A 84 25.21 -5.57 -29.76
C LYS A 84 24.06 -6.42 -29.18
N PRO A 85 22.81 -5.97 -29.34
CA PRO A 85 21.65 -6.77 -28.97
C PRO A 85 21.60 -8.02 -29.87
N PRO A 86 20.95 -9.09 -29.42
CA PRO A 86 20.96 -10.39 -30.11
C PRO A 86 20.17 -10.35 -31.43
N GLY A 87 20.89 -10.40 -32.56
CA GLY A 87 20.28 -10.40 -33.89
C GLY A 87 19.75 -9.03 -34.31
N ASN A 88 18.80 -9.01 -35.26
CA ASN A 88 18.10 -7.81 -35.68
C ASN A 88 16.95 -7.45 -34.73
N GLU A 89 16.25 -8.46 -34.20
CA GLU A 89 15.22 -8.35 -33.18
C GLU A 89 14.97 -9.70 -32.51
N TRP A 90 14.33 -9.70 -31.34
CA TRP A 90 13.75 -10.89 -30.76
C TRP A 90 12.51 -11.36 -31.53
N CYS A 91 12.22 -12.66 -31.46
CA CYS A 91 10.97 -13.22 -31.96
C CYS A 91 10.45 -14.31 -31.04
N ASN A 92 9.16 -14.62 -31.14
CA ASN A 92 8.63 -15.85 -30.58
C ASN A 92 9.09 -17.04 -31.45
N GLY A 93 9.79 -18.00 -30.85
CA GLY A 93 10.23 -19.24 -31.51
C GLY A 93 9.26 -20.41 -31.40
N ASP A 94 8.06 -20.22 -30.84
CA ASP A 94 7.00 -21.22 -30.67
C ASP A 94 7.48 -22.53 -30.03
N SER A 95 8.26 -22.40 -28.95
CA SER A 95 8.79 -23.54 -28.20
C SER A 95 7.66 -24.39 -27.60
N LEU A 96 7.77 -25.71 -27.76
CA LEU A 96 6.94 -26.69 -27.08
C LEU A 96 7.50 -27.02 -25.71
N TYR A 97 6.60 -27.29 -24.77
CA TYR A 97 6.96 -27.70 -23.42
C TYR A 97 7.60 -29.09 -23.41
N ILE A 98 8.69 -29.24 -22.66
CA ILE A 98 9.34 -30.52 -22.40
C ILE A 98 9.28 -30.75 -20.90
N SER A 99 8.56 -31.81 -20.49
CA SER A 99 8.43 -32.14 -19.07
C SER A 99 9.79 -32.40 -18.44
N PRO A 100 10.09 -31.83 -17.25
CA PRO A 100 11.26 -32.22 -16.49
C PRO A 100 11.17 -33.69 -16.07
N ILE A 101 9.97 -34.22 -15.87
CA ILE A 101 9.71 -35.62 -15.50
C ILE A 101 9.88 -36.52 -16.74
N PRO A 102 10.90 -37.40 -16.78
CA PRO A 102 11.21 -38.15 -17.99
C PRO A 102 10.09 -39.08 -18.46
N SER A 103 9.30 -39.64 -17.54
CA SER A 103 8.17 -40.54 -17.84
C SER A 103 7.04 -39.85 -18.61
N LEU A 104 6.92 -38.52 -18.49
CA LEU A 104 5.90 -37.71 -19.16
C LEU A 104 6.39 -37.09 -20.48
N ARG A 105 7.66 -37.28 -20.85
CA ARG A 105 8.22 -36.75 -22.12
C ARG A 105 7.65 -37.50 -23.34
N PRO A 106 7.58 -36.87 -24.53
CA PRO A 106 7.23 -37.56 -25.77
C PRO A 106 8.15 -38.76 -26.03
N LYS A 107 7.60 -39.87 -26.56
CA LYS A 107 8.36 -41.11 -26.83
C LYS A 107 9.62 -40.89 -27.69
N SER A 108 9.63 -39.88 -28.57
CA SER A 108 10.77 -39.50 -29.43
C SER A 108 11.97 -38.90 -28.68
N LEU A 109 11.78 -38.47 -27.44
CA LEU A 109 12.79 -37.87 -26.56
C LEU A 109 13.19 -38.78 -25.39
N GLN A 110 12.43 -39.85 -25.13
CA GLN A 110 12.74 -40.81 -24.07
C GLN A 110 13.98 -41.64 -24.45
N GLY A 111 15.02 -41.66 -23.60
CA GLY A 111 16.20 -42.54 -23.76
C GLY A 111 17.35 -42.01 -24.60
N LYS A 112 17.36 -40.72 -24.99
CA LYS A 112 18.51 -40.08 -25.66
C LYS A 112 19.52 -39.52 -24.64
N ALA A 113 20.80 -39.45 -25.01
CA ALA A 113 21.89 -38.88 -24.19
C ALA A 113 21.66 -37.41 -23.75
N TYR A 114 20.71 -36.72 -24.38
CA TYR A 114 20.23 -35.39 -24.00
C TYR A 114 19.34 -35.36 -22.75
N ASP A 115 19.14 -36.49 -22.07
CA ASP A 115 18.30 -36.55 -20.86
C ASP A 115 18.78 -35.67 -19.71
N SER A 116 20.05 -35.24 -19.72
CA SER A 116 20.64 -34.28 -18.77
C SER A 116 20.38 -32.81 -19.13
N GLN A 117 19.92 -32.49 -20.35
CA GLN A 117 19.70 -31.13 -20.83
C GLN A 117 18.23 -30.94 -21.27
N ILE A 118 17.40 -30.33 -20.41
CA ILE A 118 16.01 -29.96 -20.76
C ILE A 118 15.98 -28.85 -21.81
N ARG A 119 17.02 -28.03 -21.86
CA ARG A 119 17.03 -26.79 -22.63
C ARG A 119 17.49 -27.00 -24.07
N ILE A 120 16.54 -26.98 -25.01
CA ILE A 120 16.82 -26.96 -26.45
C ILE A 120 17.01 -25.51 -26.91
N LYS A 121 18.21 -25.15 -27.38
CA LYS A 121 18.44 -23.85 -28.03
C LYS A 121 17.71 -23.82 -29.38
N LEU A 122 16.81 -22.87 -29.55
CA LEU A 122 16.06 -22.67 -30.79
C LEU A 122 16.94 -22.00 -31.84
N LYS A 123 16.79 -22.42 -33.10
CA LYS A 123 17.52 -21.83 -34.22
C LYS A 123 17.00 -20.41 -34.52
N PRO A 124 17.88 -19.46 -34.90
CA PRO A 124 17.46 -18.14 -35.36
C PRO A 124 16.57 -18.23 -36.59
N LYS A 125 15.54 -17.37 -36.69
CA LYS A 125 14.69 -17.25 -37.87
C LYS A 125 15.31 -16.24 -38.82
N ILE A 126 15.62 -16.67 -40.04
CA ILE A 126 16.25 -15.82 -41.07
C ILE A 126 15.18 -15.47 -42.11
N VAL A 127 14.97 -14.17 -42.35
CA VAL A 127 13.94 -13.65 -43.25
C VAL A 127 14.59 -12.70 -44.27
N PRO A 128 14.29 -12.79 -45.57
CA PRO A 128 14.77 -11.83 -46.56
C PRO A 128 14.29 -10.41 -46.23
N ASN A 129 15.18 -9.43 -46.34
CA ASN A 129 14.87 -8.03 -46.10
C ASN A 129 14.57 -7.28 -47.41
N GLN A 130 13.91 -6.11 -47.32
CA GLN A 130 13.54 -5.29 -48.48
C GLN A 130 14.75 -4.73 -49.24
N SER A 131 15.94 -4.76 -48.64
CA SER A 131 17.19 -4.24 -49.18
C SER A 131 18.03 -5.29 -49.91
N GLY A 132 17.50 -6.51 -50.13
CA GLY A 132 18.19 -7.60 -50.82
C GLY A 132 19.14 -8.46 -49.96
N GLY A 133 19.10 -8.32 -48.63
CA GLY A 133 19.85 -9.11 -47.65
C GLY A 133 18.95 -9.97 -46.74
N ASN A 134 19.50 -10.50 -45.65
CA ASN A 134 18.77 -11.35 -44.68
C ASN A 134 18.72 -10.70 -43.29
N SER A 135 17.53 -10.58 -42.71
CA SER A 135 17.30 -10.21 -41.31
C SER A 135 17.28 -11.47 -40.42
N ARG A 136 18.03 -11.45 -39.32
CA ARG A 136 18.15 -12.56 -38.37
C ARG A 136 17.41 -12.24 -37.08
N PHE A 137 16.34 -12.97 -36.81
CA PHE A 137 15.54 -12.86 -35.59
C PHE A 137 15.93 -13.95 -34.59
N MET A 138 16.14 -13.56 -33.33
CA MET A 138 16.60 -14.47 -32.27
C MET A 138 15.41 -14.88 -31.38
N PRO A 139 15.13 -16.17 -31.20
CA PRO A 139 14.07 -16.62 -30.30
C PRO A 139 14.28 -16.12 -28.87
N PHE A 140 13.33 -15.37 -28.32
CA PHE A 140 13.42 -14.81 -26.96
C PHE A 140 13.55 -15.91 -25.89
N GLN A 141 12.96 -17.09 -26.14
CA GLN A 141 13.08 -18.26 -25.27
C GLN A 141 14.54 -18.67 -25.01
N ASN A 142 15.49 -18.32 -25.90
CA ASN A 142 16.91 -18.60 -25.70
C ASN A 142 17.57 -17.70 -24.63
N GLU A 143 16.93 -16.62 -24.22
CA GLU A 143 17.41 -15.74 -23.14
C GLU A 143 16.87 -16.14 -21.76
N ILE A 144 15.82 -16.97 -21.71
CA ILE A 144 15.12 -17.37 -20.50
C ILE A 144 15.53 -18.78 -20.04
N ASN A 145 15.64 -18.99 -18.73
CA ASN A 145 16.03 -20.25 -18.10
C ASN A 145 14.86 -20.99 -17.42
N LEU A 146 13.70 -20.36 -17.30
CA LEU A 146 12.49 -20.95 -16.71
C LEU A 146 12.06 -22.20 -17.48
N CYS A 147 11.87 -23.31 -16.76
CA CYS A 147 11.28 -24.54 -17.29
C CYS A 147 9.78 -24.61 -17.04
N CYS A 148 9.37 -24.49 -15.77
CA CYS A 148 7.98 -24.52 -15.33
C CYS A 148 7.87 -23.93 -13.93
N LEU A 149 6.63 -23.77 -13.46
CA LEU A 149 6.38 -23.53 -12.05
C LEU A 149 6.36 -24.85 -11.28
N VAL A 150 6.71 -24.79 -10.00
CA VAL A 150 6.68 -25.94 -9.09
C VAL A 150 5.79 -25.65 -7.89
N GLU A 151 5.17 -26.70 -7.37
CA GLU A 151 4.36 -26.70 -6.17
C GLU A 151 4.80 -27.87 -5.27
N ILE A 152 5.04 -27.60 -4.00
CA ILE A 152 5.54 -28.58 -3.03
C ILE A 152 4.57 -28.57 -1.85
N ASP A 153 3.83 -29.67 -1.68
CA ASP A 153 2.98 -29.94 -0.53
C ASP A 153 3.71 -30.89 0.42
N LYS A 154 4.21 -30.34 1.53
CA LYS A 154 4.94 -31.09 2.58
C LYS A 154 4.65 -30.51 3.95
N ASP A 155 4.51 -31.35 4.98
CA ASP A 155 4.29 -30.94 6.37
C ASP A 155 3.04 -30.05 6.54
N GLY A 156 2.00 -30.28 5.73
CA GLY A 156 0.79 -29.44 5.69
C GLY A 156 0.99 -28.03 5.12
N ARG A 157 2.15 -27.74 4.53
CA ARG A 157 2.49 -26.48 3.87
C ARG A 157 2.52 -26.65 2.35
N GLN A 158 1.92 -25.70 1.65
CA GLN A 158 1.98 -25.58 0.20
C GLN A 158 2.94 -24.45 -0.19
N VAL A 159 3.99 -24.77 -0.94
CA VAL A 159 5.04 -23.83 -1.35
C VAL A 159 5.19 -23.84 -2.86
N SER A 160 5.31 -22.66 -3.47
CA SER A 160 5.47 -22.53 -4.91
C SER A 160 6.80 -21.84 -5.28
N GLY A 161 7.32 -22.16 -6.46
CA GLY A 161 8.55 -21.56 -6.97
C GLY A 161 8.68 -21.63 -8.49
N MET A 162 9.68 -20.94 -9.02
CA MET A 162 10.08 -20.99 -10.43
C MET A 162 11.27 -21.93 -10.58
N LEU A 163 11.14 -23.00 -11.38
CA LEU A 163 12.24 -23.93 -11.65
C LEU A 163 13.01 -23.48 -12.90
N LEU A 164 14.28 -23.18 -12.71
CA LEU A 164 15.21 -22.78 -13.77
C LEU A 164 16.20 -23.91 -14.06
N ASN A 165 16.57 -24.03 -15.33
CA ASN A 165 17.62 -24.95 -15.79
C ASN A 165 18.70 -24.16 -16.58
N ASN A 166 19.96 -24.45 -16.27
CA ASN A 166 21.11 -23.96 -17.02
C ASN A 166 22.05 -25.10 -17.44
N GLY A 167 21.54 -26.02 -18.27
CA GLY A 167 22.26 -27.21 -18.69
C GLY A 167 22.14 -28.31 -17.64
N SER A 168 23.23 -28.55 -16.91
CA SER A 168 23.35 -29.60 -15.88
C SER A 168 22.86 -29.16 -14.49
N SER A 169 22.67 -27.87 -14.25
CA SER A 169 22.32 -27.31 -12.93
C SER A 169 20.87 -26.82 -12.90
N TYR A 170 20.25 -26.96 -11.72
CA TYR A 170 18.90 -26.50 -11.43
C TYR A 170 18.91 -25.45 -10.33
N GLN A 171 18.02 -24.47 -10.44
CA GLN A 171 17.81 -23.46 -9.42
C GLN A 171 16.31 -23.28 -9.22
N LEU A 172 15.88 -23.20 -7.98
CA LEU A 172 14.54 -22.76 -7.62
C LEU A 172 14.60 -21.31 -7.16
N ILE A 173 13.60 -20.55 -7.58
CA ILE A 173 13.40 -19.17 -7.12
C ILE A 173 12.06 -19.08 -6.41
N PHE A 174 12.09 -18.68 -5.15
CA PHE A 174 10.92 -18.48 -4.31
C PHE A 174 10.58 -17.00 -4.25
N GLY A 175 9.31 -16.65 -4.45
CA GLY A 175 8.81 -15.28 -4.30
C GLY A 175 8.12 -15.10 -2.95
N PHE A 176 8.47 -14.04 -2.23
CA PHE A 176 7.84 -13.65 -0.98
C PHE A 176 7.31 -12.23 -1.10
N ARG A 177 5.98 -12.05 -0.99
CA ARG A 177 5.40 -10.71 -0.80
C ARG A 177 5.82 -10.21 0.58
N THR A 178 6.18 -8.94 0.70
CA THR A 178 6.47 -8.34 2.00
C THR A 178 5.72 -7.04 2.17
N GLN A 179 5.30 -6.73 3.40
CA GLN A 179 4.80 -5.39 3.74
C GLN A 179 5.93 -4.40 4.07
N GLY A 180 7.15 -4.91 4.20
CA GLY A 180 8.33 -4.12 4.52
C GLY A 180 8.17 -3.24 5.76
N LEU A 181 8.81 -2.08 5.70
CA LEU A 181 8.84 -1.09 6.75
C LEU A 181 7.80 -0.01 6.49
N HIS A 182 7.05 0.35 7.52
CA HIS A 182 6.18 1.50 7.44
C HIS A 182 6.99 2.80 7.28
N ASN A 183 6.51 3.76 6.50
CA ASN A 183 7.25 5.00 6.25
C ASN A 183 7.29 5.97 7.44
N LEU A 184 6.45 5.80 8.46
CA LEU A 184 6.49 6.57 9.71
C LEU A 184 6.77 5.66 10.92
N LEU A 185 8.04 5.27 11.09
CA LEU A 185 8.50 4.43 12.20
C LEU A 185 8.63 5.19 13.51
N PHE A 186 8.31 4.54 14.63
CA PHE A 186 8.68 5.01 15.97
C PHE A 186 10.19 4.91 16.20
N LYS A 187 10.72 5.67 17.17
CA LYS A 187 12.16 5.67 17.49
C LYS A 187 12.68 4.26 17.83
N SER A 188 11.93 3.48 18.61
CA SER A 188 12.27 2.11 18.97
C SER A 188 12.26 1.15 17.77
N GLU A 189 11.29 1.31 16.86
CA GLU A 189 11.20 0.51 15.63
C GLU A 189 12.43 0.71 14.73
N ILE A 190 12.93 1.94 14.60
CA ILE A 190 14.08 2.23 13.73
C ILE A 190 15.31 1.44 14.13
N SER A 191 15.67 1.50 15.42
CA SER A 191 16.84 0.76 15.93
C SER A 191 16.65 -0.74 15.76
N ASN A 192 15.48 -1.26 16.12
CA ASN A 192 15.19 -2.69 16.02
C ASN A 192 15.27 -3.19 14.56
N PHE A 193 14.67 -2.47 13.61
CA PHE A 193 14.71 -2.85 12.19
C PHE A 193 16.10 -2.74 11.60
N ALA A 194 16.86 -1.68 11.92
CA ALA A 194 18.23 -1.54 11.43
C ALA A 194 19.12 -2.69 11.92
N THR A 195 19.04 -3.04 13.20
CA THR A 195 19.78 -4.18 13.77
C THR A 195 19.29 -5.51 13.20
N SER A 196 17.99 -5.73 13.05
CA SER A 196 17.44 -6.99 12.51
C SER A 196 17.87 -7.19 11.04
N ILE A 197 17.81 -6.14 10.22
CA ILE A 197 18.30 -6.19 8.84
C ILE A 197 19.81 -6.45 8.84
N GLU A 198 20.60 -5.77 9.67
CA GLU A 198 22.05 -6.00 9.76
C GLU A 198 22.38 -7.46 10.09
N GLU A 199 21.74 -8.03 11.12
CA GLU A 199 21.94 -9.42 11.53
C GLU A 199 21.47 -10.41 10.45
N GLY A 200 20.30 -10.20 9.87
CA GLY A 200 19.81 -11.05 8.78
C GLY A 200 20.71 -11.00 7.54
N MET A 201 21.34 -9.86 7.25
CA MET A 201 22.27 -9.73 6.13
C MET A 201 23.61 -10.46 6.36
N LYS A 202 24.01 -10.71 7.62
CA LYS A 202 25.19 -11.55 7.95
C LYS A 202 24.98 -13.02 7.59
N ASP A 203 23.73 -13.46 7.60
CA ASP A 203 23.33 -14.87 7.48
C ASP A 203 22.76 -15.23 6.09
N ILE A 204 22.97 -14.37 5.08
CA ILE A 204 22.69 -14.72 3.68
C ILE A 204 23.47 -15.99 3.30
N LEU A 205 22.80 -16.93 2.65
CA LEU A 205 23.38 -18.20 2.22
C LEU A 205 24.50 -17.97 1.19
N PRO A 206 25.71 -18.53 1.40
CA PRO A 206 26.80 -18.45 0.41
C PRO A 206 26.39 -19.08 -0.93
N GLY A 207 26.79 -18.45 -2.04
CA GLY A 207 26.45 -18.93 -3.39
C GLY A 207 25.04 -18.57 -3.86
N GLU A 208 24.16 -18.15 -2.96
CA GLU A 208 22.80 -17.72 -3.27
C GLU A 208 22.64 -16.20 -3.26
N LYS A 209 21.47 -15.75 -3.73
CA LYS A 209 21.12 -14.33 -3.80
C LYS A 209 19.69 -14.08 -3.34
N ILE A 210 19.49 -12.89 -2.80
CA ILE A 210 18.18 -12.31 -2.54
C ILE A 210 18.02 -11.02 -3.33
N THR A 211 16.87 -10.88 -3.98
CA THR A 211 16.55 -9.70 -4.78
C THR A 211 15.27 -9.05 -4.27
N PHE A 212 15.39 -7.84 -3.73
CA PHE A 212 14.24 -7.03 -3.36
C PHE A 212 13.80 -6.19 -4.55
N CYS A 213 12.53 -6.31 -4.91
CA CYS A 213 11.86 -5.54 -5.94
C CYS A 213 10.73 -4.73 -5.31
N THR A 214 10.76 -3.41 -5.51
CA THR A 214 9.63 -2.53 -5.16
C THR A 214 9.22 -1.72 -6.37
N GLY A 215 7.98 -1.89 -6.79
CA GLY A 215 7.42 -1.21 -7.96
C GLY A 215 6.28 -0.27 -7.59
N CYS A 216 6.19 0.85 -8.30
CA CYS A 216 5.02 1.72 -8.32
C CYS A 216 4.39 1.73 -9.70
N TYR A 217 3.08 1.49 -9.79
CA TYR A 217 2.35 1.30 -11.04
C TYR A 217 1.08 2.15 -11.07
N SER A 218 0.90 2.89 -12.17
CA SER A 218 -0.35 3.62 -12.44
C SER A 218 -1.43 2.63 -12.91
N ASP A 219 -2.12 2.00 -11.97
CA ASP A 219 -3.22 1.06 -12.22
C ASP A 219 -4.40 1.31 -11.28
N ASP A 220 -5.62 1.26 -11.83
CA ASP A 220 -6.89 1.42 -11.13
C ASP A 220 -7.90 0.30 -11.41
N THR A 221 -7.50 -0.76 -12.10
CA THR A 221 -8.39 -1.83 -12.59
C THR A 221 -9.23 -2.44 -11.46
N SER A 222 -8.60 -2.85 -10.37
CA SER A 222 -9.29 -3.45 -9.21
C SER A 222 -10.27 -2.47 -8.55
N ARG A 223 -9.83 -1.23 -8.28
CA ARG A 223 -10.67 -0.21 -7.65
C ARG A 223 -11.85 0.21 -8.55
N ARG A 224 -11.63 0.27 -9.86
CA ARG A 224 -12.70 0.55 -10.82
C ARG A 224 -13.79 -0.53 -10.80
N LYS A 225 -13.40 -1.81 -10.79
CA LYS A 225 -14.33 -2.94 -10.70
C LYS A 225 -15.11 -2.90 -9.38
N GLN A 226 -14.45 -2.55 -8.28
CA GLN A 226 -15.11 -2.37 -6.99
C GLN A 226 -16.15 -1.24 -7.03
N LEU A 227 -15.80 -0.05 -7.54
CA LEU A 227 -16.73 1.09 -7.63
C LEU A 227 -17.86 0.84 -8.62
N GLU A 228 -17.61 0.10 -9.70
CA GLU A 228 -18.64 -0.32 -10.65
C GLU A 228 -19.67 -1.24 -9.97
N ASN A 229 -19.21 -2.28 -9.29
CA ASN A 229 -20.07 -3.16 -8.51
C ASN A 229 -20.86 -2.39 -7.45
N LEU A 230 -20.22 -1.43 -6.76
CA LEU A 230 -20.86 -0.61 -5.74
C LEU A 230 -21.92 0.34 -6.35
N ALA A 231 -21.66 0.92 -7.51
CA ALA A 231 -22.62 1.76 -8.22
C ALA A 231 -23.81 0.96 -8.76
N ASP A 232 -23.58 -0.28 -9.20
CA ASP A 232 -24.62 -1.12 -9.82
C ASP A 232 -25.55 -1.76 -8.79
N THR A 233 -25.04 -2.03 -7.58
CA THR A 233 -25.81 -2.59 -6.45
C THR A 233 -26.49 -1.53 -5.58
N ALA A 234 -26.17 -0.25 -5.76
CA ALA A 234 -26.78 0.85 -5.00
C ALA A 234 -28.26 1.05 -5.38
N ASN A 235 -29.14 1.03 -4.38
CA ASN A 235 -30.58 1.25 -4.58
C ASN A 235 -30.89 2.72 -4.97
N LEU A 236 -30.08 3.67 -4.51
CA LEU A 236 -30.28 5.09 -4.77
C LEU A 236 -29.52 5.52 -6.04
N LYS A 237 -30.27 5.89 -7.08
CA LYS A 237 -29.67 6.31 -8.37
C LYS A 237 -28.77 7.54 -8.28
N PRO A 238 -29.07 8.59 -7.47
CA PRO A 238 -28.12 9.68 -7.26
C PRO A 238 -26.78 9.21 -6.72
N VAL A 239 -26.80 8.30 -5.72
CA VAL A 239 -25.58 7.74 -5.12
C VAL A 239 -24.79 6.94 -6.15
N SER A 240 -25.45 6.12 -6.97
CA SER A 240 -24.82 5.40 -8.09
C SER A 240 -24.08 6.36 -9.05
N VAL A 241 -24.69 7.49 -9.39
CA VAL A 241 -24.04 8.52 -10.25
C VAL A 241 -22.84 9.17 -9.55
N LEU A 242 -22.94 9.46 -8.26
CA LEU A 242 -21.82 10.02 -7.49
C LEU A 242 -20.63 9.04 -7.41
N ILE A 243 -20.89 7.74 -7.21
CA ILE A 243 -19.85 6.69 -7.22
C ILE A 243 -19.21 6.56 -8.61
N ARG A 244 -20.00 6.62 -9.69
CA ARG A 244 -19.46 6.63 -11.07
C ARG A 244 -18.63 7.89 -11.35
N ASN A 245 -18.99 9.04 -10.76
CA ASN A 245 -18.18 10.25 -10.86
C ASN A 245 -16.83 10.12 -10.11
N GLU A 246 -16.81 9.46 -8.95
CA GLU A 246 -15.57 9.09 -8.26
C GLU A 246 -14.71 8.14 -9.10
N GLN A 247 -15.33 7.15 -9.75
CA GLN A 247 -14.62 6.23 -10.65
C GLN A 247 -13.88 7.00 -11.77
N ARG A 248 -14.54 7.99 -12.39
CA ARG A 248 -13.90 8.89 -13.38
C ARG A 248 -12.76 9.69 -12.75
N ARG A 249 -12.92 10.16 -11.51
CA ARG A 249 -11.87 10.92 -10.81
C ARG A 249 -10.62 10.07 -10.56
N ILE A 250 -10.80 8.82 -10.13
CA ILE A 250 -9.71 7.86 -9.91
C ILE A 250 -8.94 7.57 -11.21
N GLN A 251 -9.64 7.43 -12.34
CA GLN A 251 -9.00 7.26 -13.65
C GLN A 251 -8.11 8.45 -14.01
N GLN A 252 -8.58 9.68 -13.78
CA GLN A 252 -7.80 10.89 -14.02
C GLN A 252 -6.55 10.94 -13.14
N LEU A 253 -6.67 10.61 -11.85
CA LEU A 253 -5.54 10.61 -10.91
C LEU A 253 -4.50 9.53 -11.27
N THR A 254 -4.96 8.37 -11.71
CA THR A 254 -4.11 7.26 -12.15
C THR A 254 -3.37 7.62 -13.44
N HIS A 255 -4.07 8.19 -14.43
CA HIS A 255 -3.45 8.64 -15.69
C HIS A 255 -2.39 9.74 -15.47
N LYS A 256 -2.61 10.63 -14.50
CA LYS A 256 -1.62 11.65 -14.09
C LYS A 256 -0.44 11.08 -13.29
N GLY A 257 -0.47 9.80 -12.88
CA GLY A 257 0.54 9.21 -11.99
C GLY A 257 0.44 9.66 -10.52
N SER A 258 -0.64 10.36 -10.14
CA SER A 258 -0.86 10.80 -8.75
C SER A 258 -1.40 9.67 -7.85
N ARG A 259 -2.08 8.70 -8.44
CA ARG A 259 -2.53 7.45 -7.79
C ARG A 259 -1.75 6.28 -8.36
N GLN A 260 -1.10 5.50 -7.50
CA GLN A 260 -0.22 4.40 -7.89
C GLN A 260 -0.33 3.23 -6.92
N ILE A 261 -0.40 2.01 -7.43
CA ILE A 261 -0.32 0.78 -6.64
C ILE A 261 1.15 0.49 -6.37
N TRP A 262 1.45 0.05 -5.15
CA TRP A 262 2.79 -0.32 -4.72
C TRP A 262 2.85 -1.81 -4.41
N GLU A 263 3.93 -2.45 -4.84
CA GLU A 263 4.18 -3.87 -4.58
C GLU A 263 5.63 -4.05 -4.14
N GLN A 264 5.85 -4.90 -3.12
CA GLN A 264 7.17 -5.25 -2.62
C GLN A 264 7.32 -6.78 -2.57
N ILE A 265 8.35 -7.29 -3.23
CA ILE A 265 8.61 -8.73 -3.33
C ILE A 265 10.10 -8.99 -3.09
N ALA A 266 10.40 -10.05 -2.35
CA ALA A 266 11.73 -10.62 -2.26
C ALA A 266 11.79 -11.93 -3.06
N PHE A 267 12.71 -12.02 -4.02
CA PHE A 267 13.02 -13.25 -4.73
C PHE A 267 14.27 -13.88 -4.14
N CYS A 268 14.18 -15.12 -3.68
CA CYS A 268 15.29 -15.84 -3.06
C CYS A 268 15.63 -17.07 -3.87
N THR A 269 16.92 -17.28 -4.14
CA THR A 269 17.39 -18.43 -4.91
C THR A 269 17.81 -19.59 -4.02
N TRP A 270 17.63 -20.80 -4.54
CA TRP A 270 18.32 -21.99 -4.05
C TRP A 270 18.79 -22.79 -5.26
N THR A 271 20.08 -23.10 -5.29
CA THR A 271 20.74 -23.79 -6.40
C THR A 271 21.11 -25.20 -5.95
N ALA A 272 20.77 -26.18 -6.78
CA ALA A 272 21.17 -27.55 -6.51
C ALA A 272 22.64 -27.74 -6.89
N ASP A 273 23.49 -28.01 -5.89
CA ASP A 273 24.91 -28.29 -6.08
C ASP A 273 25.12 -29.45 -7.07
N GLY A 274 25.66 -29.13 -8.23
CA GLY A 274 26.53 -30.06 -8.95
C GLY A 274 27.94 -29.83 -8.42
N GLU A 275 28.34 -30.60 -7.40
CA GLU A 275 29.62 -30.55 -6.68
C GLU A 275 29.69 -29.49 -5.56
N GLY A 276 29.83 -29.99 -4.32
CA GLY A 276 29.79 -29.20 -3.10
C GLY A 276 31.01 -28.32 -2.85
N GLU A 277 30.91 -27.53 -1.78
CA GLU A 277 31.98 -26.88 -1.02
C GLU A 277 33.31 -26.67 -1.78
N GLN A 278 33.42 -25.56 -2.52
CA GLN A 278 34.72 -25.04 -2.92
C GLN A 278 35.47 -24.48 -1.70
N THR A 279 36.06 -25.37 -0.92
CA THR A 279 37.26 -25.10 -0.14
C THR A 279 38.42 -25.75 -0.87
N SER A 280 39.19 -24.93 -1.60
CA SER A 280 40.60 -25.11 -1.95
C SER A 280 41.13 -26.55 -1.99
N ARG A 281 41.17 -27.19 -3.16
CA ARG A 281 42.20 -28.20 -3.53
C ARG A 281 42.18 -28.53 -5.03
N ASP A 282 43.17 -27.95 -5.69
CA ASP A 282 44.05 -28.51 -6.74
C ASP A 282 43.55 -29.16 -8.03
N LEU A 283 44.37 -28.88 -9.05
CA LEU A 283 44.51 -29.42 -10.41
C LEU A 283 44.48 -30.95 -10.54
N ILE A 284 44.40 -31.70 -9.43
CA ILE A 284 44.31 -33.17 -9.38
C ILE A 284 42.86 -33.65 -9.59
N GLY A 285 41.84 -32.83 -9.31
CA GLY A 285 40.43 -33.18 -9.53
C GLY A 285 40.06 -33.40 -11.01
N LYS A 286 40.67 -32.63 -11.93
CA LYS A 286 40.41 -32.74 -13.37
C LYS A 286 40.83 -34.09 -13.98
N ALA A 287 41.74 -34.82 -13.34
CA ALA A 287 42.13 -36.16 -13.77
C ALA A 287 41.16 -37.24 -13.27
N ILE A 288 40.44 -36.98 -12.17
CA ILE A 288 39.46 -37.91 -11.57
C ILE A 288 38.09 -37.77 -12.24
N ASP A 289 37.72 -36.57 -12.70
CA ASP A 289 36.48 -36.33 -13.44
C ASP A 289 36.45 -37.02 -14.82
N GLY A 290 37.62 -37.24 -15.43
CA GLY A 290 37.75 -38.04 -16.65
C GLY A 290 37.47 -39.53 -16.41
N VAL A 291 37.76 -40.05 -15.22
CA VAL A 291 37.57 -41.46 -14.84
C VAL A 291 36.13 -41.72 -14.36
N LYS A 292 35.52 -40.75 -13.68
CA LYS A 292 34.13 -40.85 -13.19
C LYS A 292 33.09 -40.82 -14.33
N ASN A 293 33.31 -39.97 -15.33
CA ASN A 293 32.48 -39.92 -16.54
C ASN A 293 32.58 -41.22 -17.38
N LEU A 294 33.70 -41.93 -17.30
CA LEU A 294 33.88 -43.25 -17.92
C LEU A 294 33.17 -44.36 -17.13
N TRP A 295 33.19 -44.26 -15.79
CA TRP A 295 32.50 -45.19 -14.88
C TRP A 295 30.98 -45.05 -14.92
N ASP A 296 30.45 -43.83 -15.01
CA ASP A 296 29.00 -43.56 -15.13
C ASP A 296 28.44 -43.97 -16.51
N ALA A 297 29.25 -43.88 -17.57
CA ALA A 297 28.91 -44.40 -18.89
C ALA A 297 28.91 -45.95 -18.95
N LEU A 298 29.80 -46.59 -18.18
CA LEU A 298 29.89 -48.05 -18.06
C LEU A 298 28.81 -48.65 -17.14
N LEU A 299 28.42 -47.96 -16.06
CA LEU A 299 27.31 -48.41 -15.20
C LEU A 299 25.93 -48.18 -15.84
N GLY A 300 25.78 -47.09 -16.61
CA GLY A 300 24.54 -46.78 -17.34
C GLY A 300 24.18 -47.79 -18.43
N THR A 301 25.15 -48.58 -18.91
CA THR A 301 24.95 -49.63 -19.91
C THR A 301 24.63 -51.00 -19.31
N ILE A 302 24.85 -51.20 -18.00
CA ILE A 302 24.68 -52.51 -17.32
C ILE A 302 23.41 -52.58 -16.44
N THR A 303 22.84 -51.45 -16.00
CA THR A 303 21.57 -51.46 -15.24
C THR A 303 20.44 -50.73 -15.96
N GLY A 304 19.48 -51.48 -16.50
CA GLY A 304 18.29 -50.98 -17.22
C GLY A 304 17.25 -50.20 -16.39
N ASN A 305 17.66 -49.52 -15.30
CA ASN A 305 16.78 -48.81 -14.36
C ASN A 305 17.02 -47.29 -14.30
N THR A 306 17.42 -46.67 -15.41
CA THR A 306 17.58 -45.20 -15.55
C THR A 306 16.31 -44.39 -15.30
N ARG A 307 15.13 -45.03 -15.28
CA ARG A 307 13.82 -44.41 -15.03
C ARG A 307 13.60 -44.08 -13.55
N ILE A 308 13.82 -45.05 -12.66
CA ILE A 308 13.59 -44.93 -11.20
C ILE A 308 14.53 -43.87 -10.61
N TYR A 309 15.79 -43.84 -11.08
CA TYR A 309 16.81 -42.91 -10.61
C TYR A 309 16.47 -41.44 -10.88
N LYS A 310 15.77 -41.13 -12.00
CA LYS A 310 15.47 -39.74 -12.40
C LYS A 310 14.21 -39.18 -11.75
N GLU A 311 13.19 -40.00 -11.51
CA GLU A 311 12.05 -39.56 -10.68
C GLU A 311 12.51 -39.31 -9.24
N GLN A 312 13.36 -40.19 -8.69
CA GLN A 312 14.02 -39.97 -7.40
C GLN A 312 14.86 -38.68 -7.38
N PHE A 313 15.52 -38.32 -8.49
CA PHE A 313 16.27 -37.07 -8.60
C PHE A 313 15.37 -35.83 -8.41
N TYR A 314 14.26 -35.71 -9.14
CA TYR A 314 13.38 -34.53 -9.01
C TYR A 314 12.66 -34.48 -7.67
N THR A 315 12.25 -35.64 -7.14
CA THR A 315 11.74 -35.71 -5.77
C THR A 315 12.77 -35.18 -4.78
N LYS A 316 14.04 -35.66 -4.84
CA LYS A 316 15.12 -35.18 -3.97
C LYS A 316 15.44 -33.71 -4.19
N LEU A 317 15.44 -33.24 -5.44
CA LEU A 317 15.66 -31.84 -5.80
C LEU A 317 14.65 -30.93 -5.11
N LEU A 318 13.36 -31.23 -5.25
CA LEU A 318 12.28 -30.43 -4.69
C LEU A 318 12.24 -30.53 -3.15
N LEU A 319 12.51 -31.69 -2.57
CA LEU A 319 12.62 -31.85 -1.12
C LEU A 319 13.78 -31.03 -0.54
N ASN A 320 14.97 -31.11 -1.16
CA ASN A 320 16.12 -30.31 -0.75
C ASN A 320 15.83 -28.82 -0.91
N ALA A 321 15.18 -28.42 -2.00
CA ALA A 321 14.81 -27.01 -2.21
C ALA A 321 13.84 -26.50 -1.14
N PHE A 322 12.90 -27.34 -0.68
CA PHE A 322 12.01 -27.00 0.42
C PHE A 322 12.78 -26.85 1.74
N GLU A 323 13.57 -27.85 2.13
CA GLU A 323 14.23 -27.90 3.44
C GLU A 323 15.44 -26.97 3.57
N GLN A 324 16.26 -26.91 2.52
CA GLN A 324 17.52 -26.15 2.52
C GLN A 324 17.38 -24.78 1.86
N GLY A 325 16.39 -24.60 0.99
CA GLY A 325 16.08 -23.33 0.34
C GLY A 325 14.97 -22.57 1.05
N PHE A 326 13.71 -22.97 0.80
CA PHE A 326 12.52 -22.26 1.23
C PHE A 326 12.48 -22.01 2.74
N ILE A 327 12.59 -23.06 3.57
CA ILE A 327 12.50 -22.94 5.03
C ILE A 327 13.62 -22.03 5.58
N ARG A 328 14.84 -22.14 5.03
CA ARG A 328 15.96 -21.28 5.47
C ARG A 328 15.72 -19.81 5.13
N TRP A 329 15.24 -19.52 3.92
CA TRP A 329 14.90 -18.16 3.51
C TRP A 329 13.72 -17.59 4.29
N GLU A 330 12.68 -18.39 4.54
CA GLU A 330 11.53 -18.00 5.35
C GLU A 330 11.96 -17.59 6.77
N ILE A 331 12.79 -18.41 7.42
CA ILE A 331 13.33 -18.11 8.76
C ILE A 331 14.22 -16.86 8.73
N LEU A 332 15.08 -16.73 7.70
CA LEU A 332 15.97 -15.58 7.58
C LEU A 332 15.18 -14.26 7.44
N LEU A 333 14.17 -14.24 6.56
CA LEU A 333 13.38 -13.05 6.29
C LEU A 333 12.45 -12.70 7.44
N ASN A 334 11.70 -13.68 7.95
CA ASN A 334 10.69 -13.43 8.98
C ASN A 334 11.31 -13.28 10.37
N THR A 335 12.16 -14.23 10.78
CA THR A 335 12.68 -14.28 12.16
C THR A 335 13.92 -13.41 12.37
N LYS A 336 14.87 -13.41 11.42
CA LYS A 336 16.13 -12.65 11.59
C LYS A 336 16.03 -11.21 11.10
N MET A 337 15.51 -10.99 9.89
CA MET A 337 15.34 -9.64 9.33
C MET A 337 14.10 -8.92 9.89
N GLY A 338 13.16 -9.63 10.51
CA GLY A 338 11.94 -9.05 11.07
C GLY A 338 10.95 -8.55 10.00
N LEU A 339 11.00 -9.11 8.79
CA LEU A 339 10.12 -8.76 7.70
C LEU A 339 8.85 -9.61 7.75
N GLU A 340 7.69 -8.94 7.73
CA GLU A 340 6.42 -9.63 7.53
C GLU A 340 6.34 -10.09 6.08
N ILE A 341 6.39 -11.41 5.87
CA ILE A 341 6.41 -12.05 4.55
C ILE A 341 5.26 -13.02 4.38
N ALA A 342 4.77 -13.13 3.15
CA ALA A 342 3.85 -14.17 2.71
C ALA A 342 4.42 -14.84 1.45
N PRO A 343 4.60 -16.18 1.44
CA PRO A 343 5.07 -16.88 0.25
C PRO A 343 4.04 -16.77 -0.86
N MET A 344 4.51 -16.54 -2.09
CA MET A 344 3.64 -16.44 -3.26
C MET A 344 3.24 -17.84 -3.73
N ASN A 345 1.95 -18.01 -4.02
CA ASN A 345 1.47 -19.26 -4.62
C ASN A 345 1.71 -19.30 -6.14
N THR A 346 1.44 -20.45 -6.75
CA THR A 346 1.70 -20.70 -8.19
C THR A 346 0.94 -19.73 -9.10
N THR A 347 -0.30 -19.38 -8.75
CA THR A 347 -1.13 -18.43 -9.52
C THR A 347 -0.58 -17.02 -9.40
N GLU A 348 -0.22 -16.58 -8.19
CA GLU A 348 0.35 -15.26 -7.93
C GLU A 348 1.70 -15.05 -8.65
N LEU A 349 2.57 -16.06 -8.63
CA LEU A 349 3.85 -16.03 -9.36
C LEU A 349 3.62 -15.89 -10.87
N TRP A 350 2.63 -16.60 -11.41
CA TRP A 350 2.29 -16.52 -12.83
C TRP A 350 1.65 -15.19 -13.21
N GLU A 351 0.67 -14.73 -12.44
CA GLU A 351 0.02 -13.43 -12.65
C GLU A 351 1.04 -12.29 -12.60
N TRP A 352 1.92 -12.30 -11.60
CA TRP A 352 2.98 -11.31 -11.49
C TRP A 352 3.91 -11.33 -12.70
N LEU A 353 4.33 -12.51 -13.15
CA LEU A 353 5.19 -12.64 -14.33
C LEU A 353 4.47 -12.18 -15.61
N TRP A 354 3.19 -12.53 -15.74
CA TRP A 354 2.34 -12.15 -16.88
C TRP A 354 2.24 -10.64 -17.02
N GLN A 355 1.94 -9.91 -15.92
CA GLN A 355 1.78 -8.45 -15.92
C GLN A 355 3.06 -7.69 -16.29
N ARG A 356 4.23 -8.34 -16.31
CA ARG A 356 5.48 -7.71 -16.77
C ARG A 356 5.59 -7.64 -18.28
N PHE A 357 4.94 -8.57 -19.00
CA PHE A 357 5.00 -8.66 -20.45
C PHE A 357 3.69 -8.21 -21.11
N ASN A 358 2.56 -8.42 -20.42
CA ASN A 358 1.21 -8.26 -20.96
C ASN A 358 0.40 -7.26 -20.12
N ASN A 359 -0.70 -6.80 -20.71
CA ASN A 359 -1.79 -6.13 -19.99
C ASN A 359 -2.99 -7.09 -19.89
N GLY A 360 -3.83 -6.93 -18.86
CA GLY A 360 -5.07 -7.70 -18.70
C GLY A 360 -4.91 -8.98 -17.85
N GLU A 361 -5.98 -9.75 -17.70
CA GLU A 361 -5.99 -10.94 -16.83
C GLU A 361 -5.06 -12.04 -17.36
N ALA A 362 -4.38 -12.75 -16.45
CA ALA A 362 -3.48 -13.82 -16.82
C ALA A 362 -4.27 -15.08 -17.22
N PRO A 363 -3.82 -15.82 -18.25
CA PRO A 363 -4.41 -17.12 -18.57
C PRO A 363 -4.09 -18.15 -17.47
N ALA A 364 -4.76 -19.30 -17.52
CA ALA A 364 -4.44 -20.41 -16.63
C ALA A 364 -2.95 -20.81 -16.70
N VAL A 365 -2.37 -21.17 -15.55
CA VAL A 365 -0.94 -21.51 -15.45
C VAL A 365 -0.57 -22.61 -16.46
N PRO A 366 0.41 -22.39 -17.35
CA PRO A 366 0.71 -23.32 -18.44
C PRO A 366 1.16 -24.70 -17.97
N GLN A 367 2.17 -24.74 -17.10
CA GLN A 367 2.79 -25.97 -16.58
C GLN A 367 3.16 -25.85 -15.11
N ILE A 368 2.73 -26.83 -14.32
CA ILE A 368 3.03 -26.96 -12.89
C ILE A 368 3.53 -28.38 -12.61
N VAL A 369 4.69 -28.50 -11.99
CA VAL A 369 5.18 -29.75 -11.42
C VAL A 369 4.88 -29.76 -9.92
N LYS A 370 4.10 -30.73 -9.48
CA LYS A 370 3.60 -30.81 -8.11
C LYS A 370 4.19 -32.02 -7.38
N LEU A 371 4.87 -31.78 -6.26
CA LEU A 371 5.28 -32.80 -5.31
C LEU A 371 4.27 -32.84 -4.16
N THR A 372 3.70 -34.00 -3.87
CA THR A 372 2.73 -34.17 -2.78
C THR A 372 3.16 -35.28 -1.85
N GLU A 373 3.15 -35.00 -0.56
CA GLU A 373 3.34 -35.98 0.50
C GLU A 373 2.14 -36.93 0.60
N THR A 374 2.42 -38.23 0.67
CA THR A 374 1.44 -39.33 0.78
C THR A 374 1.80 -40.22 1.95
N SER A 375 0.88 -41.08 2.40
CA SER A 375 1.10 -41.99 3.53
C SER A 375 2.31 -42.94 3.38
N THR A 376 2.77 -43.17 2.14
CA THR A 376 3.87 -44.09 1.82
C THR A 376 5.13 -43.39 1.27
N GLY A 377 5.20 -42.06 1.27
CA GLY A 377 6.32 -41.29 0.72
C GLY A 377 5.88 -40.08 -0.09
N TYR A 378 6.59 -39.75 -1.17
CA TYR A 378 6.27 -38.58 -2.01
C TYR A 378 5.86 -38.97 -3.41
N LYS A 379 4.84 -38.29 -3.95
CA LYS A 379 4.37 -38.47 -5.32
C LYS A 379 4.64 -37.22 -6.14
N LEU A 380 5.34 -37.37 -7.26
CA LEU A 380 5.52 -36.32 -8.25
C LEU A 380 4.39 -36.40 -9.29
N SER A 381 3.83 -35.26 -9.65
CA SER A 381 2.78 -35.13 -10.67
C SER A 381 2.98 -33.86 -11.49
N GLU A 382 2.38 -33.79 -12.66
CA GLU A 382 2.45 -32.62 -13.53
C GLU A 382 1.04 -32.24 -14.01
N LYS A 383 0.73 -30.95 -13.92
CA LYS A 383 -0.48 -30.36 -14.49
C LYS A 383 -0.07 -29.51 -15.69
N LYS A 384 -0.52 -29.92 -16.87
CA LYS A 384 -0.27 -29.23 -18.15
C LYS A 384 -1.59 -28.72 -18.73
N THR A 385 -1.71 -27.41 -18.90
CA THR A 385 -2.89 -26.76 -19.50
C THR A 385 -2.71 -26.56 -21.02
N THR A 386 -1.46 -26.46 -21.48
CA THR A 386 -1.11 -26.26 -22.89
C THR A 386 0.20 -26.95 -23.25
N GLU A 387 0.36 -27.35 -24.52
CA GLU A 387 1.59 -27.92 -25.08
C GLU A 387 2.69 -26.86 -25.30
N LYS A 388 2.32 -25.58 -25.34
CA LYS A 388 3.28 -24.47 -25.52
C LYS A 388 4.09 -24.26 -24.25
N HIS A 389 5.40 -24.09 -24.38
CA HIS A 389 6.27 -23.76 -23.24
C HIS A 389 5.80 -22.49 -22.52
N ILE A 390 5.93 -22.42 -21.19
CA ILE A 390 5.50 -21.28 -20.37
C ILE A 390 5.99 -19.92 -20.90
N CYS A 391 7.25 -19.86 -21.36
CA CYS A 391 7.81 -18.65 -21.97
C CYS A 391 7.16 -18.30 -23.32
N THR A 392 6.77 -19.30 -24.13
CA THR A 392 6.02 -19.08 -25.38
C THR A 392 4.66 -18.45 -25.07
N VAL A 393 3.92 -18.98 -24.10
CA VAL A 393 2.62 -18.42 -23.67
C VAL A 393 2.80 -16.98 -23.19
N LEU A 394 3.86 -16.70 -22.43
CA LEU A 394 4.16 -15.38 -21.88
C LEU A 394 4.34 -14.29 -22.95
N ILE A 395 4.93 -14.65 -24.11
CA ILE A 395 5.33 -13.68 -25.15
C ILE A 395 4.49 -13.74 -26.43
N GLU A 396 3.62 -14.74 -26.58
CA GLU A 396 2.76 -14.88 -27.77
C GLU A 396 1.81 -13.68 -27.93
N GLY A 397 1.32 -13.16 -26.80
CA GLY A 397 0.45 -11.99 -26.73
C GLY A 397 -1.04 -12.28 -26.90
N ILE A 398 -1.84 -11.23 -27.02
CA ILE A 398 -3.31 -11.28 -26.93
C ILE A 398 -3.92 -10.54 -28.14
N ASN A 399 -5.02 -11.06 -28.68
CA ASN A 399 -5.78 -10.42 -29.78
C ASN A 399 -4.93 -10.09 -31.03
N GLY A 400 -3.95 -10.94 -31.34
CA GLY A 400 -3.07 -10.77 -32.50
C GLY A 400 -1.92 -9.77 -32.30
N VAL A 401 -1.78 -9.17 -31.12
CA VAL A 401 -0.64 -8.30 -30.77
C VAL A 401 0.38 -9.11 -29.99
N SER A 402 1.57 -9.29 -30.56
CA SER A 402 2.70 -9.96 -29.91
C SER A 402 3.08 -9.29 -28.60
N SER A 403 3.43 -10.08 -27.60
CA SER A 403 3.98 -9.60 -26.31
C SER A 403 5.47 -9.91 -26.14
N CYS A 404 6.11 -10.37 -27.21
CA CYS A 404 7.55 -10.52 -27.28
C CYS A 404 8.21 -9.14 -27.12
N PRO A 405 9.10 -8.96 -26.13
CA PRO A 405 9.87 -7.72 -26.01
C PRO A 405 10.67 -7.46 -27.28
N GLU A 406 10.93 -6.17 -27.54
CA GLU A 406 11.70 -5.72 -28.68
C GLU A 406 12.83 -4.81 -28.20
N HIS A 407 14.05 -5.03 -28.66
CA HIS A 407 15.14 -4.07 -28.41
C HIS A 407 15.18 -2.96 -29.48
N ARG A 408 14.54 -3.14 -30.64
CA ARG A 408 14.45 -2.18 -31.76
C ARG A 408 15.81 -1.69 -32.23
N GLN A 409 16.79 -2.60 -32.22
CA GLN A 409 18.22 -2.31 -32.44
C GLN A 409 18.78 -1.19 -31.53
N SER A 410 18.09 -0.87 -30.44
CA SER A 410 18.53 0.09 -29.43
C SER A 410 19.31 -0.60 -28.32
N ASN A 411 20.36 0.08 -27.89
CA ASN A 411 21.20 -0.33 -26.75
C ASN A 411 20.77 0.30 -25.42
N ASN A 412 19.89 1.30 -25.47
CA ASN A 412 19.60 2.19 -24.35
C ASN A 412 18.18 2.07 -23.76
N ARG A 413 17.36 1.18 -24.32
CA ARG A 413 15.98 0.92 -23.92
C ARG A 413 15.50 -0.43 -24.46
N VAL A 414 14.42 -0.94 -23.88
CA VAL A 414 13.67 -2.12 -24.35
C VAL A 414 12.21 -1.71 -24.51
N TYR A 415 11.58 -2.07 -25.63
CA TYR A 415 10.16 -1.88 -25.83
C TYR A 415 9.39 -3.14 -25.42
N LEU A 416 8.40 -2.98 -24.54
CA LEU A 416 7.52 -4.05 -24.10
C LEU A 416 6.24 -4.01 -24.94
N ALA A 417 6.21 -4.78 -26.03
CA ALA A 417 5.14 -4.75 -27.01
C ALA A 417 3.75 -5.02 -26.41
N GLY A 418 3.63 -6.03 -25.55
CA GLY A 418 2.36 -6.38 -24.89
C GLY A 418 1.83 -5.32 -23.93
N LYS A 419 2.70 -4.40 -23.47
CA LYS A 419 2.31 -3.27 -22.61
C LYS A 419 2.19 -1.95 -23.37
N GLY A 420 2.77 -1.87 -24.57
CA GLY A 420 2.94 -0.62 -25.31
C GLY A 420 3.84 0.40 -24.59
N LYS A 421 4.87 -0.05 -23.86
CA LYS A 421 5.75 0.83 -23.05
C LYS A 421 7.22 0.69 -23.42
N GLU A 422 7.94 1.81 -23.42
CA GLU A 422 9.40 1.88 -23.48
C GLU A 422 9.97 1.77 -22.06
N CYS A 423 10.97 0.91 -21.88
CA CYS A 423 11.67 0.65 -20.62
C CYS A 423 13.11 1.16 -20.68
N GLY A 424 13.47 2.07 -19.78
CA GLY A 424 14.84 2.51 -19.55
C GLY A 424 15.41 1.89 -18.29
N VAL A 425 16.72 1.65 -18.29
CA VAL A 425 17.43 1.06 -17.14
C VAL A 425 18.41 2.09 -16.58
N LEU A 426 18.34 2.32 -15.27
CA LEU A 426 19.35 3.06 -14.53
C LEU A 426 20.07 2.11 -13.57
N THR A 427 21.34 2.37 -13.29
CA THR A 427 22.16 1.59 -12.37
C THR A 427 22.87 2.51 -11.39
N MET A 428 23.02 2.08 -10.14
CA MET A 428 23.84 2.81 -9.18
C MET A 428 25.31 2.45 -9.40
N TYR A 429 26.06 3.45 -9.86
CA TYR A 429 27.47 3.34 -10.17
C TYR A 429 28.35 3.56 -8.93
N ASP A 430 28.01 4.55 -8.11
CA ASP A 430 28.67 4.82 -6.83
C ASP A 430 27.64 4.91 -5.71
N ALA A 431 27.93 4.26 -4.58
CA ALA A 431 27.14 4.38 -3.35
C ALA A 431 27.14 5.82 -2.80
N PRO A 432 26.13 6.23 -2.03
CA PRO A 432 26.15 7.52 -1.34
C PRO A 432 27.33 7.61 -0.35
N THR A 433 27.64 8.82 0.13
CA THR A 433 28.67 9.01 1.16
C THR A 433 28.23 8.48 2.53
N GLY A 434 26.93 8.53 2.79
CA GLY A 434 26.32 8.14 4.06
C GLY A 434 24.96 8.81 4.24
N TRP A 435 24.38 8.62 5.42
CA TRP A 435 23.08 9.18 5.81
C TRP A 435 23.21 9.94 7.12
N THR A 436 22.39 10.98 7.30
CA THR A 436 22.40 11.81 8.50
C THR A 436 22.11 11.01 9.77
N ASN A 437 21.24 10.00 9.66
CA ASN A 437 20.87 9.11 10.75
C ASN A 437 20.25 7.80 10.23
N THR A 438 20.01 6.84 11.14
CA THR A 438 19.40 5.54 10.82
C THR A 438 18.00 5.67 10.22
N ARG A 439 17.20 6.66 10.69
CA ARG A 439 15.88 6.93 10.11
C ARG A 439 15.99 7.28 8.62
N GLN A 440 16.92 8.17 8.26
CA GLN A 440 17.14 8.57 6.88
C GLN A 440 17.65 7.38 6.06
N GLN A 441 18.57 6.58 6.61
CA GLN A 441 19.07 5.37 5.96
C GLN A 441 17.90 4.48 5.52
N LEU A 442 17.01 4.06 6.44
CA LEU A 442 15.90 3.16 6.11
C LEU A 442 14.88 3.74 5.13
N LYS A 443 14.78 5.08 5.03
CA LYS A 443 13.80 5.76 4.17
C LYS A 443 14.37 6.27 2.85
N TRP A 444 15.68 6.25 2.66
CA TRP A 444 16.34 7.00 1.58
C TRP A 444 15.81 6.65 0.17
N VAL A 445 15.73 5.36 -0.16
CA VAL A 445 15.17 4.92 -1.46
C VAL A 445 13.70 5.28 -1.58
N TRP A 446 12.92 5.14 -0.50
CA TRP A 446 11.51 5.52 -0.47
C TRP A 446 11.32 7.02 -0.73
N GLU A 447 12.14 7.90 -0.15
CA GLU A 447 12.01 9.35 -0.37
C GLU A 447 12.17 9.74 -1.84
N VAL A 448 13.10 9.09 -2.55
CA VAL A 448 13.27 9.30 -4.00
C VAL A 448 12.13 8.67 -4.78
N MET A 449 11.85 7.38 -4.56
CA MET A 449 10.83 6.63 -5.30
C MET A 449 9.41 7.15 -5.09
N SER A 450 9.13 7.78 -3.94
CA SER A 450 7.82 8.34 -3.58
C SER A 450 7.63 9.80 -4.00
N SER A 451 8.60 10.37 -4.72
CA SER A 451 8.49 11.72 -5.28
C SER A 451 7.38 11.82 -6.32
N THR A 452 6.73 12.98 -6.43
CA THR A 452 5.53 13.17 -7.27
C THR A 452 5.77 12.96 -8.77
N TYR A 453 6.99 13.15 -9.25
CA TYR A 453 7.37 12.92 -10.65
C TYR A 453 7.72 11.45 -10.96
N VAL A 454 7.88 10.60 -9.94
CA VAL A 454 8.17 9.17 -10.11
C VAL A 454 6.86 8.41 -10.21
N HIS A 455 6.66 7.75 -11.34
CA HIS A 455 5.55 6.84 -11.57
C HIS A 455 5.93 5.75 -12.56
N ASN A 456 5.28 4.59 -12.52
CA ASN A 456 5.61 3.44 -13.38
C ASN A 456 7.12 3.14 -13.36
N THR A 457 7.66 2.97 -12.15
CA THR A 457 9.09 2.77 -11.90
C THR A 457 9.29 1.67 -10.89
N GLU A 458 10.35 0.88 -11.07
CA GLU A 458 10.72 -0.20 -10.17
C GLU A 458 12.14 -0.02 -9.65
N ALA A 459 12.36 -0.32 -8.38
CA ALA A 459 13.67 -0.43 -7.76
C ALA A 459 14.01 -1.90 -7.52
N TRP A 460 15.16 -2.32 -8.02
CA TRP A 460 15.68 -3.69 -7.96
C TRP A 460 17.01 -3.70 -7.23
N VAL A 461 17.09 -4.45 -6.13
CA VAL A 461 18.30 -4.57 -5.33
C VAL A 461 18.61 -6.03 -5.06
N GLU A 462 19.65 -6.53 -5.73
CA GLU A 462 20.15 -7.90 -5.59
C GLU A 462 21.36 -7.91 -4.65
N ILE A 463 21.34 -8.81 -3.67
CA ILE A 463 22.37 -8.95 -2.64
C ILE A 463 22.89 -10.38 -2.66
N SER A 464 24.21 -10.51 -2.56
CA SER A 464 24.90 -11.78 -2.37
C SER A 464 26.13 -11.57 -1.48
N VAL A 465 26.61 -12.64 -0.85
CA VAL A 465 27.80 -12.59 0.01
C VAL A 465 29.05 -12.35 -0.85
N GLY A 466 29.87 -11.37 -0.46
CA GLY A 466 31.17 -11.09 -1.05
C GLY A 466 32.28 -11.98 -0.50
N ASN A 467 33.38 -12.13 -1.24
CA ASN A 467 34.52 -12.94 -0.78
C ASN A 467 35.32 -12.21 0.31
N LYS A 468 35.13 -12.65 1.58
CA LYS A 468 35.80 -12.08 2.77
C LYS A 468 37.32 -12.07 2.66
N VAL A 469 37.91 -13.12 2.10
CA VAL A 469 39.38 -13.26 2.00
C VAL A 469 39.95 -12.21 1.04
N VAL A 470 39.34 -12.09 -0.13
CA VAL A 470 39.77 -11.12 -1.16
C VAL A 470 39.61 -9.68 -0.68
N VAL A 471 38.49 -9.37 0.01
CA VAL A 471 38.26 -8.02 0.56
C VAL A 471 39.28 -7.70 1.65
N ASN A 472 39.53 -8.60 2.59
CA ASN A 472 40.53 -8.38 3.65
C ASN A 472 41.95 -8.17 3.10
N ASP A 473 42.37 -8.97 2.13
CA ASP A 473 43.69 -8.80 1.49
C ASP A 473 43.79 -7.45 0.76
N ASN A 474 42.76 -7.06 0.02
CA ASN A 474 42.72 -5.75 -0.64
C ASN A 474 42.81 -4.59 0.36
N LEU A 475 42.09 -4.66 1.49
CA LEU A 475 42.16 -3.65 2.55
C LEU A 475 43.55 -3.57 3.18
N ALA A 476 44.19 -4.71 3.46
CA ALA A 476 45.54 -4.76 4.02
C ALA A 476 46.58 -4.17 3.06
N ARG A 477 46.48 -4.49 1.76
CA ARG A 477 47.33 -3.92 0.72
C ARG A 477 47.12 -2.41 0.57
N GLN A 478 45.87 -1.94 0.61
CA GLN A 478 45.58 -0.50 0.54
C GLN A 478 46.10 0.26 1.75
N ALA A 479 45.91 -0.26 2.97
CA ALA A 479 46.46 0.34 4.18
C ALA A 479 48.00 0.44 4.12
N LYS A 480 48.67 -0.62 3.63
CA LYS A 480 50.13 -0.62 3.42
C LYS A 480 50.54 0.43 2.37
N GLY A 481 49.85 0.49 1.23
CA GLY A 481 50.12 1.45 0.17
C GLY A 481 49.92 2.90 0.62
N ALA A 482 48.85 3.19 1.37
CA ALA A 482 48.57 4.51 1.93
C ALA A 482 49.64 4.93 2.95
N LYS A 483 50.07 4.02 3.84
CA LYS A 483 51.17 4.25 4.77
C LYS A 483 52.48 4.59 4.06
N THR A 484 52.82 3.84 2.99
CA THR A 484 54.01 4.12 2.18
C THR A 484 53.91 5.46 1.45
N ALA A 485 52.74 5.81 0.91
CA ALA A 485 52.52 7.10 0.24
C ALA A 485 52.67 8.28 1.22
N SER A 486 52.05 8.19 2.40
CA SER A 486 52.19 9.20 3.47
C SER A 486 53.65 9.35 3.92
N THR A 487 54.36 8.24 4.17
CA THR A 487 55.79 8.26 4.52
C THR A 487 56.66 8.88 3.42
N ARG A 488 56.31 8.65 2.15
CA ARG A 488 57.01 9.21 0.99
C ARG A 488 56.75 10.71 0.82
N ALA A 489 55.55 11.20 1.11
CA ALA A 489 55.23 12.63 1.08
C ALA A 489 56.02 13.40 2.15
N ILE A 490 56.14 12.81 3.35
CA ILE A 490 56.96 13.34 4.44
C ILE A 490 58.44 13.39 4.06
N THR A 491 59.00 12.29 3.53
CA THR A 491 60.43 12.22 3.15
C THR A 491 60.79 13.09 1.94
N LYS A 492 59.83 13.40 1.05
CA LYS A 492 60.01 14.32 -0.09
C LYS A 492 59.74 15.80 0.22
N GLY A 493 59.42 16.15 1.47
CA GLY A 493 59.15 17.53 1.87
C GLY A 493 57.84 18.11 1.30
N GLN A 494 56.92 17.27 0.82
CA GLN A 494 55.64 17.70 0.22
C GLN A 494 54.52 17.94 1.25
N GLY A 495 54.83 17.87 2.55
CA GLY A 495 53.85 18.03 3.63
C GLY A 495 53.01 16.78 3.91
N ARG A 496 51.94 16.92 4.69
CA ARG A 496 51.02 15.82 5.05
C ARG A 496 50.04 15.56 3.92
N ASP A 497 50.02 14.33 3.39
CA ASP A 497 49.00 13.87 2.44
C ASP A 497 47.73 13.45 3.19
N ILE A 498 46.83 14.42 3.38
CA ILE A 498 45.53 14.23 4.06
C ILE A 498 44.70 13.12 3.37
N GLY A 499 44.80 12.98 2.05
CA GLY A 499 44.07 11.94 1.31
C GLY A 499 44.57 10.53 1.59
N ALA A 500 45.89 10.36 1.74
CA ALA A 500 46.47 9.09 2.17
C ALA A 500 46.14 8.75 3.63
N GLU A 501 46.15 9.74 4.53
CA GLU A 501 45.75 9.57 5.94
C GLU A 501 44.28 9.12 6.06
N ILE A 502 43.36 9.78 5.35
CA ILE A 502 41.93 9.40 5.35
C ILE A 502 41.73 7.98 4.80
N LYS A 503 42.39 7.61 3.69
CA LYS A 503 42.29 6.25 3.13
C LYS A 503 42.81 5.19 4.09
N GLN A 504 43.87 5.50 4.81
CA GLN A 504 44.43 4.61 5.83
C GLN A 504 43.41 4.42 6.97
N GLU A 505 42.84 5.51 7.49
CA GLU A 505 41.80 5.46 8.53
C GLU A 505 40.56 4.68 8.08
N GLU A 506 40.04 4.94 6.88
CA GLU A 506 38.92 4.21 6.29
C GLU A 506 39.24 2.72 6.13
N SER A 507 40.46 2.36 5.70
CA SER A 507 40.87 0.95 5.56
C SER A 507 40.88 0.24 6.92
N PHE A 508 41.37 0.91 7.97
CA PHE A 508 41.35 0.37 9.33
C PHE A 508 39.94 0.26 9.89
N ASP A 509 39.05 1.24 9.65
CA ASP A 509 37.66 1.16 10.08
C ASP A 509 36.92 0.00 9.40
N ALA A 510 37.12 -0.20 8.09
CA ALA A 510 36.57 -1.36 7.36
C ALA A 510 37.06 -2.68 7.96
N GLN A 511 38.37 -2.83 8.18
CA GLN A 511 38.93 -4.02 8.81
C GLN A 511 38.38 -4.25 10.21
N ARG A 512 38.19 -3.18 11.00
CA ARG A 512 37.61 -3.25 12.34
C ARG A 512 36.17 -3.74 12.29
N ARG A 513 35.35 -3.28 11.34
CA ARG A 513 33.95 -3.75 11.17
C ARG A 513 33.90 -5.22 10.78
N LEU A 514 34.74 -5.64 9.82
CA LEU A 514 34.84 -7.04 9.40
C LEU A 514 35.30 -7.95 10.56
N TYR A 515 36.28 -7.49 11.35
CA TYR A 515 36.73 -8.19 12.56
C TYR A 515 35.63 -8.32 13.62
N LYS A 516 34.75 -7.31 13.73
CA LYS A 516 33.57 -7.33 14.62
C LYS A 516 32.41 -8.18 14.09
N GLY A 517 32.57 -8.88 12.97
CA GLY A 517 31.57 -9.79 12.42
C GLY A 517 30.73 -9.22 11.26
N ALA A 518 31.01 -8.00 10.78
CA ALA A 518 30.39 -7.52 9.55
C ALA A 518 30.82 -8.36 8.34
N VAL A 519 29.93 -8.49 7.36
CA VAL A 519 30.18 -9.27 6.14
C VAL A 519 30.18 -8.32 4.93
N PRO A 520 31.13 -8.44 3.98
CA PRO A 520 31.06 -7.70 2.74
C PRO A 520 29.98 -8.29 1.84
N LEU A 521 29.13 -7.43 1.28
CA LEU A 521 27.98 -7.80 0.45
C LEU A 521 28.13 -7.19 -0.93
N ASN A 522 28.00 -8.02 -1.96
CA ASN A 522 27.88 -7.56 -3.33
C ASN A 522 26.43 -7.12 -3.57
N THR A 523 26.25 -5.84 -3.85
CA THR A 523 24.96 -5.17 -3.97
C THR A 523 24.80 -4.59 -5.37
N ALA A 524 23.86 -5.14 -6.13
CA ALA A 524 23.49 -4.62 -7.44
C ALA A 524 22.21 -3.79 -7.31
N VAL A 525 22.24 -2.53 -7.74
CA VAL A 525 21.07 -1.64 -7.68
C VAL A 525 20.71 -1.17 -9.08
N ALA A 526 19.50 -1.49 -9.52
CA ALA A 526 18.95 -1.07 -10.80
C ALA A 526 17.56 -0.44 -10.63
N PHE A 527 17.24 0.52 -11.48
CA PHE A 527 15.90 1.11 -11.56
C PHE A 527 15.36 0.92 -12.98
N LEU A 528 14.15 0.38 -13.10
CA LEU A 528 13.46 0.23 -14.38
C LEU A 528 12.39 1.31 -14.48
N VAL A 529 12.44 2.13 -15.52
CA VAL A 529 11.51 3.25 -15.74
C VAL A 529 10.69 2.95 -16.98
N TYR A 530 9.36 2.95 -16.86
CA TYR A 530 8.44 2.63 -17.96
C TYR A 530 7.64 3.86 -18.39
N ARG A 531 7.69 4.23 -19.68
CA ARG A 531 6.90 5.34 -20.25
C ARG A 531 6.25 4.93 -21.56
N ASN A 532 5.26 5.70 -22.00
CA ASN A 532 4.57 5.41 -23.25
C ASN A 532 5.41 5.84 -24.46
N THR A 533 6.23 6.87 -24.31
CA THR A 533 7.09 7.39 -25.38
C THR A 533 8.56 7.44 -24.95
N SER A 534 9.47 7.45 -25.92
CA SER A 534 10.90 7.56 -25.62
C SER A 534 11.28 8.93 -25.06
N GLU A 535 10.56 9.99 -25.40
CA GLU A 535 10.86 11.36 -24.94
C GLU A 535 10.56 11.48 -23.45
N GLU A 536 9.36 11.06 -23.05
CA GLU A 536 8.98 10.94 -21.63
C GLU A 536 9.98 10.05 -20.87
N LEU A 537 10.40 8.93 -21.47
CA LEU A 537 11.38 8.04 -20.87
C LEU A 537 12.72 8.75 -20.63
N ASN A 538 13.20 9.50 -21.62
CA ASN A 538 14.45 10.25 -21.51
C ASN A 538 14.38 11.27 -20.36
N GLN A 539 13.29 12.04 -20.30
CA GLN A 539 13.08 13.03 -19.24
C GLN A 539 12.99 12.37 -17.86
N ALA A 540 12.18 11.32 -17.72
CA ALA A 540 11.99 10.61 -16.45
C ALA A 540 13.30 9.99 -15.94
N CYS A 541 14.09 9.36 -16.81
CA CYS A 541 15.39 8.81 -16.43
C CYS A 541 16.37 9.91 -15.98
N ASN A 542 16.41 11.06 -16.67
CA ASN A 542 17.31 12.16 -16.31
C ASN A 542 16.95 12.78 -14.95
N VAL A 543 15.65 12.95 -14.68
CA VAL A 543 15.20 13.47 -13.39
C VAL A 543 15.54 12.47 -12.28
N LEU A 544 15.22 11.19 -12.47
CA LEU A 544 15.47 10.15 -11.49
C LEU A 544 16.97 9.96 -11.20
N SER A 545 17.83 9.96 -12.22
CA SER A 545 19.28 9.81 -12.04
C SER A 545 19.89 10.88 -11.15
N ASN A 546 19.36 12.10 -11.22
CA ASN A 546 19.86 13.26 -10.47
C ASN A 546 19.25 13.37 -9.06
N SER A 547 18.35 12.47 -8.68
CA SER A 547 17.58 12.56 -7.43
C SER A 547 18.24 11.87 -6.23
N PHE A 548 19.33 11.13 -6.44
CA PHE A 548 19.99 10.33 -5.39
C PHE A 548 21.15 11.05 -4.67
N GLY A 549 21.19 12.38 -4.70
CA GLY A 549 22.15 13.19 -3.93
C GLY A 549 23.60 12.84 -4.25
N THR A 550 24.34 12.32 -3.26
CA THR A 550 25.77 11.97 -3.40
C THR A 550 26.03 10.60 -4.03
N ALA A 551 24.99 9.80 -4.24
CA ALA A 551 25.12 8.56 -5.00
C ALA A 551 25.10 8.86 -6.51
N LYS A 552 25.92 8.14 -7.27
CA LYS A 552 26.00 8.31 -8.72
C LYS A 552 25.10 7.27 -9.38
N VAL A 553 23.89 7.67 -9.78
CA VAL A 553 22.99 6.83 -10.57
C VAL A 553 23.06 7.26 -12.03
N ILE A 554 23.27 6.30 -12.93
CA ILE A 554 23.43 6.58 -14.37
C ILE A 554 22.46 5.74 -15.19
N ARG A 555 21.94 6.32 -16.26
CA ARG A 555 21.20 5.55 -17.26
C ARG A 555 22.15 4.68 -18.07
N GLU A 556 21.83 3.40 -18.16
CA GLU A 556 22.53 2.47 -19.05
C GLU A 556 22.19 2.80 -20.52
N ARG A 557 23.22 2.91 -21.35
CA ARG A 557 23.10 3.31 -22.77
C ARG A 557 23.60 2.24 -23.74
N ASN A 558 24.34 1.26 -23.26
CA ASN A 558 25.03 0.27 -24.09
C ASN A 558 24.37 -1.11 -24.04
N ILE A 559 23.90 -1.52 -22.86
CA ILE A 559 23.38 -2.89 -22.63
C ILE A 559 22.11 -2.91 -21.79
N ALA A 560 21.23 -1.92 -22.00
CA ALA A 560 19.97 -1.82 -21.25
C ALA A 560 19.13 -3.10 -21.37
N TRP A 561 19.15 -3.76 -22.54
CA TRP A 561 18.45 -5.03 -22.79
C TRP A 561 18.96 -6.18 -21.93
N ASP A 562 20.27 -6.27 -21.67
CA ASP A 562 20.86 -7.36 -20.89
C ASP A 562 20.61 -7.16 -19.40
N ILE A 563 20.73 -5.91 -18.91
CA ILE A 563 20.42 -5.59 -17.50
C ILE A 563 18.93 -5.75 -17.23
N TRP A 564 18.05 -5.38 -18.16
CA TRP A 564 16.62 -5.63 -18.05
C TRP A 564 16.32 -7.14 -17.93
N LEU A 565 16.97 -7.99 -18.74
CA LEU A 565 16.85 -9.44 -18.61
C LEU A 565 17.35 -9.94 -17.24
N GLN A 566 18.46 -9.42 -16.74
CA GLN A 566 19.02 -9.79 -15.43
C GLN A 566 18.09 -9.46 -14.26
N CYS A 567 17.21 -8.45 -14.38
CA CYS A 567 16.20 -8.15 -13.37
C CYS A 567 15.08 -9.22 -13.32
N LEU A 568 14.92 -10.05 -14.35
CA LEU A 568 13.83 -11.03 -14.38
C LEU A 568 14.19 -12.28 -13.57
N PRO A 569 13.35 -12.73 -12.61
CA PRO A 569 13.58 -13.95 -11.80
C PRO A 569 13.34 -15.24 -12.60
N ILE A 570 13.39 -15.17 -13.92
CA ILE A 570 13.27 -16.30 -14.85
C ILE A 570 14.57 -16.48 -15.66
N THR A 571 15.62 -15.73 -15.29
CA THR A 571 16.96 -15.81 -15.87
C THR A 571 17.97 -16.25 -14.82
N TRP A 572 18.97 -17.03 -15.25
CA TRP A 572 20.05 -17.48 -14.37
C TRP A 572 21.11 -16.40 -14.09
N LYS A 573 21.13 -15.34 -14.91
CA LYS A 573 22.13 -14.27 -14.81
C LYS A 573 21.98 -13.50 -13.50
N TRP A 574 23.09 -13.01 -12.98
CA TRP A 574 23.13 -12.18 -11.78
C TRP A 574 23.13 -10.71 -12.19
N LEU A 575 22.45 -9.87 -11.42
CA LEU A 575 22.26 -8.46 -11.74
C LEU A 575 23.58 -7.71 -11.63
N LEU A 576 23.96 -7.01 -12.70
CA LEU A 576 25.23 -6.28 -12.85
C LEU A 576 26.48 -7.15 -12.65
N HIS A 577 26.34 -8.46 -12.58
CA HIS A 577 27.49 -9.36 -12.56
C HIS A 577 28.05 -9.45 -13.97
N SER A 578 29.25 -8.90 -14.16
CA SER A 578 29.89 -8.91 -15.47
C SER A 578 30.27 -10.33 -15.88
N GLY A 579 29.75 -10.79 -17.02
CA GLY A 579 30.23 -12.01 -17.68
C GLY A 579 31.62 -11.86 -18.34
N SER A 580 32.21 -10.67 -18.28
CA SER A 580 33.59 -10.40 -18.69
C SER A 580 34.49 -10.54 -17.47
N PHE A 581 35.53 -11.39 -17.57
CA PHE A 581 36.56 -11.68 -16.56
C PHE A 581 37.24 -10.43 -15.93
N PHE A 582 36.92 -9.22 -16.40
CA PHE A 582 37.73 -8.02 -16.21
C PHE A 582 37.11 -6.91 -15.35
N SER A 583 35.85 -6.97 -14.88
CA SER A 583 35.38 -5.99 -13.87
C SER A 583 34.07 -6.38 -13.15
N GLU A 584 34.06 -6.35 -11.82
CA GLU A 584 32.85 -6.38 -10.99
C GLU A 584 32.14 -5.01 -11.07
N ARG A 585 30.83 -4.98 -11.35
CA ARG A 585 30.04 -3.73 -11.43
C ARG A 585 29.17 -3.50 -10.20
N ARG A 586 28.99 -4.52 -9.36
CA ARG A 586 28.21 -4.42 -8.13
C ARG A 586 28.96 -3.59 -7.09
N LEU A 587 28.21 -2.87 -6.27
CA LEU A 587 28.76 -2.14 -5.13
C LEU A 587 29.13 -3.15 -4.04
N THR A 588 30.21 -2.90 -3.31
CA THR A 588 30.52 -3.66 -2.09
C THR A 588 30.15 -2.81 -0.89
N LEU A 589 29.11 -3.24 -0.17
CA LEU A 589 28.63 -2.63 1.06
C LEU A 589 28.87 -3.57 2.24
N ASP A 590 28.86 -3.06 3.46
CA ASP A 590 28.83 -3.89 4.67
C ASP A 590 27.39 -4.12 5.14
N THR A 591 27.21 -5.07 6.05
CA THR A 591 25.89 -5.42 6.63
C THR A 591 25.21 -4.25 7.34
N GLU A 592 25.98 -3.27 7.83
CA GLU A 592 25.47 -2.08 8.53
C GLU A 592 24.89 -1.05 7.54
N THR A 593 25.52 -0.89 6.38
CA THR A 593 25.21 0.16 5.40
C THR A 593 24.23 -0.29 4.32
N VAL A 594 24.16 -1.60 4.03
CA VAL A 594 23.30 -2.15 2.96
C VAL A 594 21.83 -1.77 3.14
N ALA A 595 21.34 -1.66 4.39
CA ALA A 595 19.96 -1.31 4.71
C ALA A 595 19.51 -0.01 4.03
N GLY A 596 20.43 0.94 3.79
CA GLY A 596 20.09 2.23 3.21
C GLY A 596 19.82 2.22 1.71
N VAL A 597 20.22 1.18 0.99
CA VAL A 597 19.90 1.02 -0.43
C VAL A 597 18.74 0.06 -0.68
N LEU A 598 18.19 -0.58 0.36
CA LEU A 598 17.09 -1.54 0.20
C LEU A 598 15.76 -0.81 -0.03
N PRO A 599 14.93 -1.26 -0.97
CA PRO A 599 13.64 -0.63 -1.25
C PRO A 599 12.53 -1.16 -0.33
N LEU A 600 12.80 -1.29 0.97
CA LEU A 600 11.90 -1.97 1.92
C LEU A 600 10.83 -1.06 2.54
N THR A 601 10.91 0.25 2.37
CA THR A 601 9.98 1.19 3.03
C THR A 601 8.83 1.59 2.11
N VAL A 602 7.60 1.28 2.51
CA VAL A 602 6.34 1.72 1.86
C VAL A 602 5.26 1.91 2.96
N PRO A 603 4.34 2.88 2.84
CA PRO A 603 3.19 2.98 3.75
C PRO A 603 2.40 1.67 3.79
N ARG A 604 2.08 1.18 4.99
CA ARG A 604 1.33 -0.08 5.15
C ARG A 604 -0.13 0.14 4.80
N ASP A 605 -0.81 -0.90 4.37
CA ASP A 605 -2.25 -0.85 4.19
C ASP A 605 -2.96 -0.75 5.54
N ILE A 606 -4.11 -0.08 5.57
CA ILE A 606 -4.93 0.07 6.79
C ILE A 606 -6.06 -0.94 6.78
N ASP A 607 -6.85 -0.92 5.70
CA ASP A 607 -7.94 -1.84 5.39
C ASP A 607 -7.91 -2.16 3.88
N ASN A 608 -8.62 -3.21 3.46
CA ASN A 608 -8.64 -3.66 2.06
C ASN A 608 -9.68 -2.95 1.16
N LYS A 609 -10.66 -2.27 1.77
CA LYS A 609 -11.81 -1.66 1.09
C LYS A 609 -12.40 -0.52 1.91
N GLY A 610 -13.27 0.27 1.29
CA GLY A 610 -13.93 1.42 1.91
C GLY A 610 -13.61 2.73 1.21
N VAL A 611 -13.56 3.81 1.98
CA VAL A 611 -13.26 5.15 1.48
C VAL A 611 -11.77 5.24 1.18
N GLU A 612 -11.44 5.60 -0.06
CA GLU A 612 -10.05 5.69 -0.54
C GLU A 612 -9.44 7.05 -0.18
N PHE A 613 -8.24 6.99 0.41
CA PHE A 613 -7.30 8.09 0.56
C PHE A 613 -6.05 7.78 -0.26
N ILE A 614 -5.26 8.79 -0.58
CA ILE A 614 -4.00 8.64 -1.31
C ILE A 614 -2.87 9.16 -0.43
N THR A 615 -1.79 8.40 -0.24
CA THR A 615 -0.65 8.85 0.57
C THR A 615 -0.02 10.12 -0.02
N GLU A 616 0.41 11.02 0.85
CA GLU A 616 0.98 12.31 0.46
C GLU A 616 2.20 12.15 -0.47
N ARG A 617 3.04 11.16 -0.18
CA ARG A 617 4.16 10.72 -1.03
C ARG A 617 3.86 9.34 -1.61
N GLY A 618 4.28 9.12 -2.85
CA GLY A 618 4.16 7.86 -3.57
C GLY A 618 2.78 7.58 -4.16
N GLY A 619 1.74 8.32 -3.76
CA GLY A 619 0.41 8.15 -4.34
C GLY A 619 -0.25 6.80 -4.06
N LYS A 620 0.16 6.10 -2.99
CA LYS A 620 -0.38 4.79 -2.62
C LYS A 620 -1.83 4.94 -2.14
N PRO A 621 -2.81 4.18 -2.65
CA PRO A 621 -4.15 4.18 -2.11
C PRO A 621 -4.18 3.52 -0.72
N ILE A 622 -4.93 4.10 0.21
CA ILE A 622 -5.16 3.60 1.57
C ILE A 622 -6.66 3.64 1.82
N PHE A 623 -7.24 2.57 2.35
CA PHE A 623 -8.68 2.48 2.58
C PHE A 623 -9.01 2.56 4.07
N ILE A 624 -10.16 3.18 4.36
CA ILE A 624 -10.78 3.16 5.69
C ILE A 624 -12.12 2.44 5.59
N ASP A 625 -12.25 1.36 6.37
CA ASP A 625 -13.46 0.54 6.47
C ASP A 625 -14.25 0.82 7.75
N LEU A 626 -15.53 1.19 7.58
CA LEU A 626 -16.48 1.31 8.69
C LEU A 626 -17.54 0.20 8.75
N PHE A 627 -17.68 -0.62 7.70
CA PHE A 627 -18.88 -1.43 7.47
C PHE A 627 -18.65 -2.87 7.04
N TYR A 628 -17.53 -3.18 6.39
CA TYR A 628 -17.39 -4.44 5.66
C TYR A 628 -16.83 -5.58 6.52
N GLU A 629 -15.64 -5.42 7.11
CA GLU A 629 -15.03 -6.43 7.98
C GLU A 629 -15.62 -6.38 9.39
N GLN A 630 -15.73 -5.18 9.95
CA GLN A 630 -16.33 -4.91 11.25
C GLN A 630 -16.97 -3.53 11.28
N ILE A 631 -17.92 -3.34 12.19
CA ILE A 631 -18.51 -2.03 12.46
C ILE A 631 -17.52 -1.19 13.26
N SER A 632 -17.03 -0.12 12.63
CA SER A 632 -15.97 0.73 13.18
C SER A 632 -16.45 2.16 13.42
N ARG A 633 -15.59 2.96 14.05
CA ARG A 633 -15.88 4.34 14.43
C ARG A 633 -14.71 5.24 14.09
N ALA A 634 -15.01 6.44 13.61
CA ALA A 634 -14.02 7.42 13.24
C ALA A 634 -14.31 8.78 13.90
N LEU A 635 -13.25 9.41 14.39
CA LEU A 635 -13.25 10.81 14.77
C LEU A 635 -12.52 11.61 13.69
N ILE A 636 -13.18 12.61 13.11
CA ILE A 636 -12.61 13.50 12.10
C ILE A 636 -12.47 14.90 12.70
N THR A 637 -11.23 15.38 12.83
CA THR A 637 -10.92 16.68 13.43
C THR A 637 -10.26 17.63 12.44
N GLY A 638 -10.51 18.94 12.58
CA GLY A 638 -9.87 19.97 11.77
C GLY A 638 -10.59 21.32 11.80
N GLU A 639 -9.91 22.40 11.43
CA GLU A 639 -10.49 23.75 11.37
C GLU A 639 -11.62 23.86 10.33
N SER A 640 -12.38 24.96 10.38
CA SER A 640 -13.30 25.32 9.30
C SER A 640 -12.56 25.42 7.96
N GLY A 641 -13.18 24.95 6.87
CA GLY A 641 -12.57 24.91 5.54
C GLY A 641 -11.56 23.78 5.29
N SER A 642 -11.19 22.97 6.30
CA SER A 642 -10.27 21.83 6.11
C SER A 642 -10.83 20.66 5.30
N GLY A 643 -12.15 20.64 5.03
CA GLY A 643 -12.83 19.60 4.26
C GLY A 643 -13.50 18.49 5.10
N LYS A 644 -13.70 18.70 6.42
CA LYS A 644 -14.36 17.72 7.32
C LYS A 644 -15.70 17.23 6.80
N SER A 645 -16.61 18.14 6.48
CA SER A 645 -17.96 17.79 6.04
C SER A 645 -17.95 17.10 4.67
N VAL A 646 -17.00 17.46 3.78
CA VAL A 646 -16.76 16.75 2.52
C VAL A 646 -16.40 15.29 2.77
N LEU A 647 -15.48 15.05 3.71
CA LEU A 647 -15.07 13.70 4.06
C LEU A 647 -16.17 12.92 4.79
N GLY A 648 -16.87 13.55 5.73
CA GLY A 648 -18.03 12.96 6.42
C GLY A 648 -19.13 12.55 5.45
N TRP A 649 -19.43 13.40 4.45
CA TRP A 649 -20.38 13.06 3.40
C TRP A 649 -19.92 11.89 2.53
N ARG A 650 -18.62 11.73 2.30
CA ARG A 650 -18.10 10.57 1.56
C ARG A 650 -18.38 9.26 2.30
N PHE A 651 -18.24 9.23 3.63
CA PHE A 651 -18.61 8.07 4.43
C PHE A 651 -20.12 7.80 4.39
N ALA A 652 -20.95 8.85 4.37
CA ALA A 652 -22.40 8.70 4.13
C ALA A 652 -22.70 8.08 2.76
N ILE A 653 -22.04 8.55 1.69
CA ILE A 653 -22.17 7.98 0.34
C ILE A 653 -21.74 6.51 0.31
N GLU A 654 -20.65 6.14 1.01
CA GLU A 654 -20.20 4.74 1.09
C GLU A 654 -21.27 3.86 1.74
N ALA A 655 -21.84 4.31 2.86
CA ALA A 655 -22.91 3.61 3.55
C ALA A 655 -24.13 3.44 2.64
N LEU A 656 -24.59 4.52 2.01
CA LEU A 656 -25.77 4.50 1.15
C LEU A 656 -25.59 3.64 -0.09
N ALA A 657 -24.38 3.61 -0.66
CA ALA A 657 -24.09 2.75 -1.80
C ALA A 657 -24.14 1.26 -1.41
N ASN A 658 -23.82 0.94 -0.15
CA ASN A 658 -24.02 -0.38 0.45
C ASN A 658 -25.44 -0.61 1.02
N ASN A 659 -26.39 0.28 0.74
CA ASN A 659 -27.75 0.23 1.26
C ASN A 659 -27.83 0.27 2.80
N ILE A 660 -26.84 0.89 3.44
CA ILE A 660 -26.79 1.15 4.88
C ILE A 660 -27.39 2.54 5.13
N PRO A 661 -28.42 2.66 5.97
CA PRO A 661 -29.03 3.95 6.29
C PRO A 661 -28.09 4.84 7.12
N VAL A 662 -28.20 6.13 6.87
CA VAL A 662 -27.42 7.18 7.54
C VAL A 662 -28.36 8.03 8.39
N VAL A 663 -28.02 8.18 9.66
CA VAL A 663 -28.67 9.10 10.58
C VAL A 663 -27.65 10.12 11.05
N GLY A 664 -28.03 11.38 11.17
CA GLY A 664 -27.10 12.42 11.53
C GLY A 664 -27.70 13.55 12.34
N MET A 665 -26.82 14.26 13.03
CA MET A 665 -27.13 15.49 13.75
C MET A 665 -26.26 16.62 13.16
N ASP A 666 -26.88 17.74 12.84
CA ASP A 666 -26.23 18.93 12.31
C ASP A 666 -26.57 20.14 13.18
N ILE A 667 -25.55 20.68 13.85
CA ILE A 667 -25.67 21.87 14.70
C ILE A 667 -25.20 23.07 13.88
N SER A 668 -26.16 23.85 13.37
CA SER A 668 -25.86 25.05 12.59
C SER A 668 -26.33 26.32 13.31
N SER A 669 -25.37 27.12 13.77
CA SER A 669 -25.58 28.47 14.30
C SER A 669 -25.75 29.47 13.15
N GLY A 670 -26.85 29.37 12.39
CA GLY A 670 -27.15 30.37 11.34
C GLY A 670 -27.94 29.92 10.11
N GLY A 671 -28.53 28.72 10.09
CA GLY A 671 -29.45 28.30 9.02
C GLY A 671 -28.80 27.81 7.70
N ASN A 672 -27.48 27.96 7.53
CA ASN A 672 -26.72 27.37 6.42
C ASN A 672 -26.13 26.01 6.85
N SER A 673 -26.86 24.94 6.58
CA SER A 673 -26.43 23.54 6.83
C SER A 673 -25.54 23.00 5.71
N THR A 674 -24.53 22.24 6.07
CA THR A 674 -23.55 21.67 5.12
C THR A 674 -24.10 20.47 4.36
N PHE A 675 -24.93 19.64 4.98
CA PHE A 675 -25.45 18.42 4.35
C PHE A 675 -26.81 18.60 3.67
N LYS A 676 -27.56 19.66 3.99
CA LYS A 676 -28.93 19.86 3.54
C LYS A 676 -29.11 19.66 2.03
N THR A 677 -28.32 20.35 1.20
CA THR A 677 -28.46 20.22 -0.26
C THR A 677 -28.22 18.79 -0.74
N ALA A 678 -27.15 18.15 -0.26
CA ALA A 678 -26.79 16.82 -0.72
C ALA A 678 -27.83 15.76 -0.31
N ILE A 679 -28.53 16.00 0.80
CA ILE A 679 -29.66 15.18 1.26
C ILE A 679 -30.90 15.44 0.39
N GLU A 680 -31.21 16.69 0.07
CA GLU A 680 -32.34 17.07 -0.81
C GLU A 680 -32.19 16.47 -2.23
N LEU A 681 -30.96 16.28 -2.71
CA LEU A 681 -30.68 15.59 -3.97
C LEU A 681 -31.22 14.14 -4.01
N LEU A 682 -31.42 13.51 -2.85
CA LEU A 682 -31.94 12.15 -2.75
C LEU A 682 -33.48 12.09 -2.86
N GLY A 683 -34.16 13.23 -3.02
CA GLY A 683 -35.61 13.33 -3.05
C GLY A 683 -36.24 12.74 -1.79
N ASP A 684 -37.32 11.97 -1.94
CA ASP A 684 -38.06 11.36 -0.82
C ASP A 684 -37.24 10.37 0.03
N ARG A 685 -36.06 9.96 -0.45
CA ARG A 685 -35.15 9.05 0.27
C ARG A 685 -34.14 9.78 1.16
N GLY A 686 -34.04 11.10 1.07
CA GLY A 686 -33.24 11.94 1.96
C GLY A 686 -34.14 12.90 2.72
N ALA A 687 -33.89 13.05 4.02
CA ALA A 687 -34.66 13.97 4.82
C ALA A 687 -33.79 14.80 5.77
N TYR A 688 -33.98 16.11 5.70
CA TYR A 688 -33.32 17.09 6.57
C TYR A 688 -34.39 17.76 7.43
N TYR A 689 -34.48 17.35 8.69
CA TYR A 689 -35.56 17.74 9.59
C TYR A 689 -35.09 18.76 10.62
N ASP A 690 -35.71 19.95 10.61
CA ASP A 690 -35.58 20.90 11.71
C ASP A 690 -36.50 20.50 12.86
N ILE A 691 -35.90 20.07 13.98
CA ILE A 691 -36.65 19.62 15.16
C ILE A 691 -37.49 20.75 15.77
N SER A 692 -37.12 22.02 15.54
CA SER A 692 -37.90 23.15 16.06
C SER A 692 -39.26 23.34 15.35
N GLN A 693 -39.43 22.77 14.16
CA GLN A 693 -40.62 22.92 13.31
C GLN A 693 -41.52 21.68 13.29
N GLY A 694 -41.03 20.52 13.73
CA GLY A 694 -41.78 19.25 13.76
C GLY A 694 -41.92 18.67 15.18
N SER A 695 -42.54 17.48 15.29
CA SER A 695 -42.54 16.68 16.51
C SER A 695 -41.72 15.40 16.37
N SER A 696 -41.07 15.01 17.47
CA SER A 696 -40.27 13.80 17.60
C SER A 696 -40.61 13.14 18.91
N ASN A 697 -41.38 12.06 18.87
CA ASN A 697 -41.81 11.35 20.07
C ASN A 697 -40.59 10.76 20.78
N LEU A 698 -40.31 11.27 21.99
CA LEU A 698 -39.14 10.88 22.78
C LEU A 698 -39.17 9.38 23.16
N VAL A 699 -40.36 8.85 23.46
CA VAL A 699 -40.55 7.47 23.94
C VAL A 699 -41.00 6.51 22.83
N GLU A 700 -40.81 6.87 21.56
CA GLU A 700 -41.08 5.96 20.43
C GLU A 700 -40.00 4.87 20.37
N PRO A 701 -40.37 3.58 20.38
CA PRO A 701 -39.42 2.49 20.24
C PRO A 701 -38.99 2.30 18.77
N PRO A 702 -37.84 1.65 18.51
CA PRO A 702 -37.46 1.25 17.16
C PRO A 702 -38.43 0.21 16.60
N ASP A 703 -38.64 0.22 15.28
CA ASP A 703 -39.40 -0.85 14.61
C ASP A 703 -38.49 -2.06 14.40
N LEU A 704 -38.65 -3.05 15.29
CA LEU A 704 -37.81 -4.25 15.31
C LEU A 704 -38.47 -5.48 14.64
N ARG A 705 -39.63 -5.31 13.99
CA ARG A 705 -40.41 -6.44 13.43
C ARG A 705 -39.65 -7.23 12.36
N LYS A 706 -38.61 -6.65 11.76
CA LYS A 706 -37.78 -7.28 10.72
C LYS A 706 -36.71 -8.24 11.27
N PHE A 707 -36.43 -8.20 12.57
CA PHE A 707 -35.40 -9.03 13.20
C PHE A 707 -36.00 -10.32 13.77
N ASP A 708 -35.15 -11.28 14.13
CA ASP A 708 -35.57 -12.46 14.89
C ASP A 708 -35.82 -12.12 16.38
N LYS A 709 -36.30 -13.08 17.16
CA LYS A 709 -36.66 -12.85 18.57
C LYS A 709 -35.45 -12.41 19.42
N ALA A 710 -34.30 -13.06 19.25
CA ALA A 710 -33.12 -12.79 20.06
C ALA A 710 -32.56 -11.38 19.79
N GLU A 711 -32.49 -11.01 18.52
CA GLU A 711 -32.01 -9.69 18.09
C GLU A 711 -33.02 -8.58 18.43
N ARG A 712 -34.34 -8.87 18.38
CA ARG A 712 -35.39 -7.96 18.89
C ARG A 712 -35.21 -7.66 20.37
N GLU A 713 -35.05 -8.70 21.19
CA GLU A 713 -34.88 -8.55 22.64
C GLU A 713 -33.64 -7.71 22.96
N ARG A 714 -32.51 -8.06 22.35
CA ARG A 714 -31.24 -7.35 22.51
C ARG A 714 -31.31 -5.88 22.10
N ARG A 715 -31.85 -5.57 20.91
CA ARG A 715 -31.98 -4.18 20.41
C ARG A 715 -32.97 -3.37 21.23
N MET A 716 -34.04 -4.00 21.71
CA MET A 716 -35.00 -3.37 22.60
C MET A 716 -34.35 -3.05 23.95
N GLU A 717 -33.52 -3.95 24.51
CA GLU A 717 -32.73 -3.65 25.70
C GLU A 717 -31.76 -2.47 25.49
N SER A 718 -31.03 -2.45 24.37
CA SER A 718 -30.17 -1.31 24.02
C SER A 718 -30.98 0.00 23.99
N TRP A 719 -32.13 0.01 23.30
CA TRP A 719 -33.01 1.18 23.26
C TRP A 719 -33.51 1.60 24.65
N LYS A 720 -33.95 0.64 25.49
CA LYS A 720 -34.39 0.88 26.87
C LYS A 720 -33.31 1.58 27.70
N GLU A 721 -32.06 1.15 27.56
CA GLU A 721 -30.94 1.77 28.28
C GLU A 721 -30.65 3.18 27.76
N PHE A 722 -30.69 3.41 26.44
CA PHE A 722 -30.55 4.74 25.86
C PHE A 722 -31.65 5.71 26.32
N ILE A 723 -32.92 5.31 26.25
CA ILE A 723 -34.05 6.17 26.64
C ILE A 723 -34.05 6.44 28.15
N ARG A 724 -33.67 5.46 28.98
CA ARG A 724 -33.50 5.63 30.42
C ARG A 724 -32.47 6.73 30.72
N LYS A 725 -31.29 6.66 30.12
CA LYS A 725 -30.24 7.69 30.30
C LYS A 725 -30.69 9.06 29.82
N ALA A 726 -31.37 9.13 28.67
CA ALA A 726 -31.96 10.37 28.18
C ALA A 726 -32.99 10.96 29.16
N LEU A 727 -33.87 10.14 29.73
CA LEU A 727 -34.85 10.58 30.73
C LEU A 727 -34.21 11.03 32.05
N VAL A 728 -33.16 10.34 32.51
CA VAL A 728 -32.38 10.77 33.69
C VAL A 728 -31.71 12.12 33.42
N ALA A 729 -31.11 12.29 32.25
CA ALA A 729 -30.48 13.54 31.84
C ALA A 729 -31.48 14.71 31.76
N ILE A 730 -32.71 14.44 31.32
CA ILE A 730 -33.81 15.41 31.32
C ILE A 730 -34.31 15.71 32.75
N ALA A 731 -34.52 14.68 33.57
CA ALA A 731 -35.05 14.82 34.93
C ALA A 731 -34.08 15.51 35.89
N MET A 732 -32.76 15.29 35.73
CA MET A 732 -31.76 15.95 36.57
C MET A 732 -31.43 17.36 36.08
N GLY A 733 -31.52 17.64 34.77
CA GLY A 733 -31.22 18.96 34.22
C GLY A 733 -29.83 19.46 34.63
N LYS A 734 -29.76 20.61 35.32
CA LYS A 734 -28.52 21.19 35.87
C LYS A 734 -28.25 20.80 37.34
N ILE A 735 -29.05 19.91 37.94
CA ILE A 735 -28.93 19.53 39.35
C ILE A 735 -27.85 18.47 39.52
N HIS A 736 -26.83 18.79 40.32
CA HIS A 736 -25.75 17.88 40.68
C HIS A 736 -25.94 17.34 42.10
N HIS A 737 -26.72 16.25 42.24
CA HIS A 737 -26.94 15.58 43.52
C HIS A 737 -26.88 14.05 43.35
N PRO A 738 -25.72 13.40 43.61
CA PRO A 738 -25.47 12.00 43.26
C PRO A 738 -26.51 11.00 43.80
N HIS A 739 -26.87 11.11 45.09
CA HIS A 739 -27.88 10.22 45.70
C HIS A 739 -29.29 10.40 45.10
N LEU A 740 -29.61 11.63 44.68
CA LEU A 740 -30.90 11.93 44.05
C LEU A 740 -30.90 11.40 42.62
N ALA A 741 -29.81 11.59 41.87
CA ALA A 741 -29.63 11.06 40.53
C ALA A 741 -29.76 9.53 40.50
N GLN A 742 -29.11 8.84 41.44
CA GLN A 742 -29.21 7.38 41.57
C GLN A 742 -30.65 6.94 41.87
N ARG A 743 -31.38 7.70 42.71
CA ARG A 743 -32.76 7.37 43.02
C ARG A 743 -33.72 7.66 41.86
N VAL A 744 -33.54 8.80 41.19
CA VAL A 744 -34.25 9.18 39.95
C VAL A 744 -34.06 8.11 38.89
N ASP A 745 -32.83 7.65 38.68
CA ASP A 745 -32.51 6.58 37.74
C ASP A 745 -33.20 5.26 38.10
N SER A 746 -33.20 4.87 39.38
CA SER A 746 -33.90 3.68 39.87
C SER A 746 -35.42 3.76 39.65
N ILE A 747 -36.01 4.94 39.86
CA ILE A 747 -37.44 5.18 39.64
C ILE A 747 -37.77 5.15 38.14
N ILE A 748 -36.96 5.80 37.30
CA ILE A 748 -37.15 5.81 35.84
C ILE A 748 -37.04 4.40 35.28
N LEU A 749 -36.08 3.59 35.73
CA LEU A 749 -35.94 2.20 35.32
C LEU A 749 -37.22 1.41 35.61
N ARG A 750 -37.76 1.52 36.84
CA ARG A 750 -38.99 0.83 37.23
C ARG A 750 -40.22 1.35 36.49
N MET A 751 -40.29 2.66 36.27
CA MET A 751 -41.35 3.33 35.51
C MET A 751 -41.38 2.83 34.06
N LEU A 752 -40.22 2.78 33.39
CA LEU A 752 -40.09 2.29 32.02
C LEU A 752 -40.46 0.81 31.89
N ASP A 753 -40.07 -0.03 32.84
CA ASP A 753 -40.40 -1.47 32.80
C ASP A 753 -41.92 -1.69 32.93
N LEU A 754 -42.60 -0.98 33.84
CA LEU A 754 -44.05 -1.05 33.96
C LEU A 754 -44.76 -0.52 32.72
N TYR A 755 -44.31 0.61 32.18
CA TYR A 755 -44.87 1.22 30.98
C TYR A 755 -44.78 0.30 29.76
N LEU A 756 -43.62 -0.34 29.53
CA LEU A 756 -43.39 -1.20 28.37
C LEU A 756 -44.01 -2.60 28.50
N ARG A 757 -44.53 -2.97 29.68
CA ARG A 757 -45.28 -4.23 29.91
C ARG A 757 -46.79 -4.03 29.89
N ASP A 758 -47.27 -2.79 29.88
CA ASP A 758 -48.69 -2.49 29.88
C ASP A 758 -49.34 -2.94 28.54
N PRO A 759 -50.36 -3.82 28.58
CA PRO A 759 -50.98 -4.36 27.36
C PRO A 759 -51.59 -3.29 26.45
N GLU A 760 -52.11 -2.20 27.01
CA GLU A 760 -52.71 -1.10 26.24
C GLU A 760 -51.64 -0.32 25.49
N ILE A 761 -50.52 -0.02 26.16
CA ILE A 761 -49.36 0.66 25.56
C ILE A 761 -48.77 -0.18 24.41
N ILE A 762 -48.54 -1.48 24.64
CA ILE A 762 -48.03 -2.39 23.62
C ILE A 762 -48.98 -2.45 22.40
N ALA A 763 -50.28 -2.57 22.65
CA ALA A 763 -51.28 -2.65 21.58
C ALA A 763 -51.36 -1.36 20.74
N ARG A 764 -51.17 -0.19 21.36
CA ARG A 764 -51.12 1.10 20.63
C ARG A 764 -49.86 1.22 19.77
N TYR A 765 -48.68 0.85 20.27
CA TYR A 765 -47.45 0.84 19.45
C TYR A 765 -47.58 -0.12 18.26
N ASN A 766 -48.04 -1.34 18.48
CA ASN A 766 -48.17 -2.34 17.42
C ASN A 766 -49.13 -1.87 16.31
N ARG A 767 -50.30 -1.31 16.68
CA ARG A 767 -51.25 -0.75 15.71
C ARG A 767 -50.65 0.40 14.91
N ALA A 768 -49.93 1.31 15.56
CA ALA A 768 -49.26 2.42 14.87
C ALA A 768 -48.22 1.94 13.85
N PHE A 769 -47.39 0.97 14.21
CA PHE A 769 -46.40 0.41 13.28
C PHE A 769 -47.04 -0.44 12.17
N GLU A 770 -48.14 -1.14 12.45
CA GLU A 770 -48.88 -1.94 11.47
C GLU A 770 -49.60 -1.09 10.43
N LYS A 771 -50.28 -0.02 10.86
CA LYS A 771 -51.02 0.89 9.99
C LYS A 771 -50.13 1.92 9.29
N GLY A 772 -48.91 2.11 9.80
CA GLY A 772 -47.88 2.91 9.17
C GLY A 772 -47.96 4.41 9.50
N TRP A 773 -46.94 5.13 9.03
CA TRP A 773 -46.80 6.57 9.24
C TRP A 773 -47.99 7.34 8.65
N GLN A 774 -48.39 8.44 9.31
CA GLN A 774 -49.58 9.27 9.00
C GLN A 774 -50.96 8.62 9.22
N SER A 775 -51.05 7.34 9.57
CA SER A 775 -52.33 6.71 9.91
C SER A 775 -52.99 7.34 11.15
N PRO A 776 -54.33 7.25 11.31
CA PRO A 776 -55.00 7.65 12.54
C PRO A 776 -54.43 6.96 13.78
N GLU A 777 -54.03 5.69 13.64
CA GLU A 777 -53.40 4.90 14.70
C GLU A 777 -52.00 5.42 15.07
N TRP A 778 -51.24 5.92 14.09
CA TRP A 778 -49.96 6.60 14.35
C TRP A 778 -50.14 7.84 15.22
N GLN A 779 -51.20 8.62 14.99
CA GLN A 779 -51.52 9.79 15.81
C GLN A 779 -51.94 9.43 17.24
N GLN A 780 -52.32 8.18 17.49
CA GLN A 780 -52.66 7.65 18.80
C GLN A 780 -51.50 6.91 19.47
N MET A 781 -50.28 6.98 18.92
CA MET A 781 -49.10 6.33 19.51
C MET A 781 -48.84 6.84 20.94
N PRO A 782 -48.40 5.97 21.87
CA PRO A 782 -48.05 6.38 23.22
C PRO A 782 -46.91 7.41 23.26
N THR A 783 -47.01 8.41 24.15
CA THR A 783 -46.06 9.52 24.26
C THR A 783 -45.50 9.71 25.67
N LEU A 784 -44.60 10.68 25.85
CA LEU A 784 -44.05 11.04 27.17
C LEU A 784 -45.15 11.36 28.19
N GLN A 785 -46.30 11.89 27.76
CA GLN A 785 -47.44 12.13 28.65
C GLN A 785 -48.01 10.83 29.22
N ASP A 786 -48.08 9.77 28.41
CA ASP A 786 -48.52 8.46 28.87
C ASP A 786 -47.51 7.86 29.85
N LEU A 787 -46.20 8.00 29.59
CA LEU A 787 -45.14 7.52 30.48
C LEU A 787 -45.18 8.17 31.87
N LEU A 788 -45.33 9.50 31.95
CA LEU A 788 -45.31 10.23 33.23
C LEU A 788 -46.45 9.82 34.18
N ARG A 789 -47.57 9.28 33.65
CA ARG A 789 -48.69 8.75 34.48
C ARG A 789 -48.29 7.55 35.32
N PHE A 790 -47.21 6.86 34.97
CA PHE A 790 -46.68 5.73 35.74
C PHE A 790 -45.76 6.19 36.89
N CYS A 791 -45.40 7.47 36.96
CA CYS A 791 -44.56 8.03 38.02
C CYS A 791 -45.39 8.43 39.26
N SER A 792 -46.05 7.45 39.90
CA SER A 792 -46.76 7.65 41.16
C SER A 792 -46.40 6.55 42.17
N LYS A 793 -46.57 6.80 43.47
CA LYS A 793 -46.31 5.80 44.51
C LYS A 793 -47.10 4.52 44.29
N GLU A 794 -48.37 4.64 43.92
CA GLU A 794 -49.32 3.55 43.72
C GLU A 794 -48.95 2.73 42.49
N ARG A 795 -48.71 3.40 41.35
CA ARG A 795 -48.32 2.76 40.09
C ARG A 795 -46.95 2.07 40.19
N LEU A 796 -46.00 2.70 40.88
CA LEU A 796 -44.67 2.14 41.11
C LEU A 796 -44.65 1.06 42.19
N ASN A 797 -45.72 0.85 42.97
CA ASN A 797 -45.80 -0.13 44.06
C ASN A 797 -44.58 -0.06 45.01
N LEU A 798 -44.29 1.14 45.52
CA LEU A 798 -43.19 1.39 46.47
C LEU A 798 -43.63 1.00 47.90
N LYS A 799 -43.12 -0.14 48.40
CA LYS A 799 -43.46 -0.68 49.73
C LYS A 799 -42.91 0.17 50.89
N SER A 800 -41.67 0.64 50.76
CA SER A 800 -41.09 1.70 51.58
C SER A 800 -41.06 2.99 50.76
N PHE A 801 -41.60 4.08 51.32
CA PHE A 801 -41.70 5.38 50.65
C PHE A 801 -41.00 6.42 51.51
N GLU A 802 -39.72 6.64 51.22
CA GLU A 802 -38.85 7.54 51.99
C GLU A 802 -38.90 8.97 51.44
N ASP A 803 -38.34 9.94 52.17
CA ASP A 803 -38.30 11.33 51.70
C ASP A 803 -37.51 11.48 50.39
N LEU A 804 -36.47 10.67 50.19
CA LEU A 804 -35.71 10.65 48.92
C LEU A 804 -36.56 10.13 47.75
N ASP A 805 -37.49 9.20 47.98
CA ASP A 805 -38.47 8.75 46.97
C ASP A 805 -39.40 9.88 46.57
N ARG A 806 -39.94 10.58 47.57
CA ARG A 806 -40.81 11.73 47.34
C ARG A 806 -40.08 12.81 46.55
N LEU A 807 -38.84 13.12 46.92
CA LEU A 807 -38.00 14.10 46.21
C LEU A 807 -37.73 13.66 44.76
N ALA A 808 -37.39 12.40 44.52
CA ALA A 808 -37.09 11.90 43.19
C ALA A 808 -38.33 11.85 42.27
N ILE A 809 -39.49 11.38 42.77
CA ILE A 809 -40.76 11.43 42.01
C ILE A 809 -41.14 12.89 41.70
N ASN A 810 -41.07 13.77 42.70
CA ASN A 810 -41.37 15.19 42.50
C ASN A 810 -40.44 15.83 41.47
N GLN A 811 -39.15 15.48 41.49
CA GLN A 811 -38.18 15.96 40.51
C GLN A 811 -38.52 15.50 39.10
N ILE A 812 -38.80 14.21 38.89
CA ILE A 812 -39.17 13.64 37.59
C ILE A 812 -40.46 14.29 37.06
N LEU A 813 -41.50 14.37 37.89
CA LEU A 813 -42.78 14.96 37.51
C LEU A 813 -42.67 16.47 37.27
N SER A 814 -41.94 17.20 38.11
CA SER A 814 -41.73 18.64 37.95
C SER A 814 -41.03 18.94 36.63
N GLN A 815 -39.89 18.30 36.35
CA GLN A 815 -39.17 18.51 35.09
C GLN A 815 -39.94 17.97 33.88
N GLY A 816 -40.58 16.81 33.98
CA GLY A 816 -41.39 16.24 32.90
C GLY A 816 -42.59 17.10 32.52
N ASN A 817 -43.32 17.63 33.50
CA ASN A 817 -44.45 18.52 33.26
C ASN A 817 -44.01 19.91 32.80
N ALA A 818 -42.95 20.47 33.38
CA ALA A 818 -42.36 21.74 32.93
C ALA A 818 -41.86 21.63 31.48
N LEU A 819 -41.31 20.47 31.11
CA LEU A 819 -40.94 20.18 29.74
C LEU A 819 -42.18 20.24 28.86
N LEU A 820 -43.21 19.42 29.12
CA LEU A 820 -44.44 19.32 28.30
C LEU A 820 -45.23 20.63 28.12
N THR A 821 -45.14 21.57 29.04
CA THR A 821 -45.80 22.88 28.91
C THR A 821 -45.04 23.85 28.00
N SER A 822 -43.72 23.68 27.86
CA SER A 822 -42.89 24.46 26.95
C SER A 822 -43.21 24.19 25.47
N ARG A 823 -42.87 25.14 24.60
CA ARG A 823 -43.00 24.98 23.13
C ARG A 823 -42.24 23.74 22.64
N LEU A 824 -41.05 23.49 23.19
CA LEU A 824 -40.24 22.32 22.92
C LEU A 824 -40.87 21.03 23.45
N GLY A 825 -41.43 21.05 24.65
CA GLY A 825 -42.16 19.91 25.22
C GLY A 825 -43.30 19.41 24.37
N LYS A 826 -44.06 20.34 23.77
CA LYS A 826 -45.13 20.00 22.84
C LYS A 826 -44.61 19.28 21.59
N ALA A 827 -43.39 19.58 21.15
CA ALA A 827 -42.75 18.89 20.03
C ALA A 827 -42.29 17.48 20.40
N ILE A 828 -41.82 17.24 21.63
CA ILE A 828 -41.32 15.91 22.03
C ILE A 828 -42.40 14.98 22.61
N GLY A 829 -43.49 15.55 23.11
CA GLY A 829 -44.60 14.84 23.75
C GLY A 829 -45.75 14.46 22.80
N ARG A 830 -45.53 14.56 21.48
CA ARG A 830 -46.49 14.20 20.42
C ARG A 830 -45.89 13.11 19.52
N PRO A 831 -46.73 12.34 18.80
CA PRO A 831 -46.25 11.40 17.77
C PRO A 831 -45.29 12.05 16.79
N SER A 832 -44.29 11.30 16.31
CA SER A 832 -43.29 11.83 15.38
C SER A 832 -43.95 12.24 14.05
N THR A 833 -43.62 13.43 13.55
CA THR A 833 -44.16 13.94 12.26
C THR A 833 -43.26 13.64 11.07
N PHE A 834 -42.06 13.11 11.30
CA PHE A 834 -41.14 12.73 10.22
C PHE A 834 -41.30 11.26 9.82
N SER A 835 -41.00 10.96 8.56
CA SER A 835 -41.15 9.60 8.03
C SER A 835 -40.08 8.66 8.59
N PRO A 836 -40.45 7.40 8.93
CA PRO A 836 -39.49 6.36 9.28
C PRO A 836 -38.72 5.80 8.07
N GLU A 837 -39.12 6.12 6.83
CA GLU A 837 -38.62 5.45 5.61
C GLU A 837 -37.35 5.97 4.93
N PRO A 838 -36.95 7.26 5.03
CA PRO A 838 -35.77 7.78 4.34
C PRO A 838 -34.49 7.01 4.67
N ALA A 839 -33.65 6.82 3.64
CA ALA A 839 -32.35 6.18 3.76
C ALA A 839 -31.31 7.10 4.44
N VAL A 840 -31.50 8.42 4.33
CA VAL A 840 -30.70 9.42 5.05
C VAL A 840 -31.62 10.32 5.86
N LYS A 841 -31.30 10.54 7.13
CA LYS A 841 -32.01 11.48 8.01
C LYS A 841 -31.03 12.33 8.78
N PHE A 842 -31.10 13.64 8.62
CA PHE A 842 -30.34 14.56 9.45
C PHE A 842 -31.29 15.42 10.26
N PHE A 843 -31.00 15.52 11.55
CA PHE A 843 -31.73 16.37 12.47
C PHE A 843 -30.95 17.65 12.70
N ALA A 844 -31.53 18.76 12.25
CA ALA A 844 -30.98 20.09 12.39
C ALA A 844 -31.34 20.67 13.75
N LEU A 845 -30.35 21.29 14.39
CA LEU A 845 -30.50 22.04 15.63
C LEU A 845 -30.22 23.52 15.33
N SER A 846 -31.22 24.23 14.81
CA SER A 846 -31.14 25.65 14.44
C SER A 846 -31.99 26.55 15.35
N GLY A 847 -31.56 27.80 15.52
CA GLY A 847 -32.38 28.87 16.14
C GLY A 847 -32.53 28.81 17.65
N LEU A 848 -31.59 28.19 18.36
CA LEU A 848 -31.67 27.99 19.80
C LEU A 848 -31.02 29.16 20.56
N SER A 849 -31.84 30.07 21.08
CA SER A 849 -31.40 31.19 21.94
C SER A 849 -31.20 30.80 23.40
N ASN A 850 -31.80 29.69 23.84
CA ASN A 850 -31.73 29.18 25.21
C ASN A 850 -30.91 27.88 25.28
N GLU A 851 -29.88 27.89 26.13
CA GLU A 851 -28.94 26.78 26.34
C GLU A 851 -29.63 25.50 26.83
N GLN A 852 -30.68 25.63 27.65
CA GLN A 852 -31.40 24.46 28.19
C GLN A 852 -32.29 23.79 27.14
N ASP A 853 -32.95 24.59 26.28
CA ASP A 853 -33.77 24.07 25.18
C ASP A 853 -32.89 23.40 24.12
N ALA A 854 -31.71 23.95 23.84
CA ALA A 854 -30.73 23.35 22.93
C ALA A 854 -30.28 21.96 23.37
N TYR A 855 -30.00 21.81 24.67
CA TYR A 855 -29.61 20.54 25.27
C TYR A 855 -30.72 19.49 25.18
N LEU A 856 -31.95 19.87 25.50
CA LEU A 856 -33.12 18.96 25.44
C LEU A 856 -33.43 18.55 24.00
N MET A 857 -33.36 19.48 23.04
CA MET A 857 -33.50 19.16 21.62
C MET A 857 -32.43 18.19 21.15
N ALA A 858 -31.18 18.36 21.58
CA ALA A 858 -30.10 17.47 21.21
C ALA A 858 -30.27 16.04 21.75
N ILE A 859 -30.72 15.89 23.00
CA ILE A 859 -31.04 14.57 23.56
C ILE A 859 -32.16 13.90 22.76
N ASN A 860 -33.20 14.66 22.40
CA ASN A 860 -34.30 14.14 21.61
C ASN A 860 -33.87 13.76 20.18
N ALA A 861 -33.07 14.61 19.52
CA ALA A 861 -32.47 14.35 18.22
C ALA A 861 -31.63 13.07 18.22
N HIS A 862 -30.75 12.94 19.24
CA HIS A 862 -29.94 11.75 19.43
C HIS A 862 -30.82 10.51 19.62
N THR A 863 -31.85 10.58 20.45
CA THR A 863 -32.80 9.48 20.68
C THR A 863 -33.51 9.07 19.38
N ALA A 864 -33.91 10.03 18.55
CA ALA A 864 -34.48 9.77 17.23
C ALA A 864 -33.44 9.11 16.28
N CYS A 865 -32.18 9.55 16.29
CA CYS A 865 -31.11 8.90 15.54
C CYS A 865 -30.92 7.44 15.96
N ILE A 866 -30.81 7.17 17.26
CA ILE A 866 -30.62 5.81 17.78
C ILE A 866 -31.80 4.91 17.44
N ARG A 867 -33.03 5.40 17.59
CA ARG A 867 -34.23 4.67 17.20
C ARG A 867 -34.19 4.23 15.73
N ASN A 868 -33.84 5.15 14.84
CA ASN A 868 -33.72 4.86 13.40
C ASN A 868 -32.56 3.91 13.10
N ALA A 869 -31.42 4.08 13.77
CA ALA A 869 -30.23 3.23 13.65
C ALA A 869 -30.52 1.77 14.09
N LEU A 870 -31.17 1.58 15.24
CA LEU A 870 -31.53 0.26 15.79
C LEU A 870 -32.57 -0.48 14.95
N SER A 871 -33.37 0.24 14.15
CA SER A 871 -34.36 -0.36 13.25
C SER A 871 -33.73 -1.06 12.02
N HIS A 872 -32.39 -0.99 11.88
CA HIS A 872 -31.65 -1.55 10.74
C HIS A 872 -30.47 -2.44 11.17
N PRO A 873 -30.15 -3.51 10.42
CA PRO A 873 -29.05 -4.43 10.80
C PRO A 873 -27.70 -3.73 10.92
N LYS A 874 -27.43 -2.81 9.99
CA LYS A 874 -26.29 -1.91 10.02
C LYS A 874 -26.80 -0.48 9.83
N SER A 875 -26.14 0.49 10.45
CA SER A 875 -26.44 1.91 10.27
C SER A 875 -25.19 2.76 10.48
N LEU A 876 -25.21 3.99 9.96
CA LEU A 876 -24.17 4.98 10.20
C LEU A 876 -24.76 6.17 10.96
N PHE A 877 -24.18 6.50 12.10
CA PHE A 877 -24.41 7.76 12.82
C PHE A 877 -23.35 8.80 12.46
N ILE A 878 -23.76 10.01 12.07
CA ILE A 878 -22.87 11.15 11.82
C ILE A 878 -23.22 12.30 12.75
N GLY A 879 -22.30 12.70 13.62
CA GLY A 879 -22.45 13.90 14.45
C GLY A 879 -21.57 15.04 13.95
N ASP A 880 -22.17 16.09 13.38
CA ASP A 880 -21.45 17.30 12.99
C ASP A 880 -21.49 18.37 14.11
N GLU A 881 -20.33 18.92 14.43
CA GLU A 881 -20.12 19.96 15.44
C GLU A 881 -20.71 19.68 16.84
N LEU A 882 -20.69 18.39 17.26
CA LEU A 882 -21.19 17.99 18.59
C LEU A 882 -20.38 18.58 19.76
N SER A 883 -19.20 19.13 19.50
CA SER A 883 -18.26 19.70 20.49
C SER A 883 -18.94 20.68 21.47
N VAL A 884 -19.87 21.49 20.97
CA VAL A 884 -20.62 22.48 21.75
C VAL A 884 -21.48 21.80 22.83
N LEU A 885 -22.08 20.67 22.49
CA LEU A 885 -23.00 19.93 23.37
C LEU A 885 -22.28 18.94 24.28
N LEU A 886 -21.08 18.47 23.90
CA LEU A 886 -20.27 17.58 24.73
C LEU A 886 -19.85 18.21 26.07
N LYS A 887 -19.92 19.54 26.19
CA LYS A 887 -19.76 20.23 27.48
C LYS A 887 -20.88 19.93 28.50
N LYS A 888 -21.97 19.28 28.08
CA LYS A 888 -23.09 18.91 28.94
C LYS A 888 -23.00 17.43 29.31
N ASP A 889 -22.84 17.14 30.58
CA ASP A 889 -22.53 15.79 31.07
C ASP A 889 -23.53 14.72 30.63
N GLY A 890 -24.83 15.00 30.68
CA GLY A 890 -25.84 14.02 30.27
C GLY A 890 -25.80 13.72 28.76
N PHE A 891 -25.47 14.70 27.91
CA PHE A 891 -25.33 14.47 26.47
C PHE A 891 -24.02 13.73 26.15
N ALA A 892 -22.92 14.13 26.79
CA ALA A 892 -21.63 13.43 26.66
C ALA A 892 -21.76 11.95 27.05
N SER A 893 -22.44 11.65 28.16
CA SER A 893 -22.69 10.28 28.61
C SER A 893 -23.45 9.44 27.57
N VAL A 894 -24.46 10.02 26.92
CA VAL A 894 -25.26 9.35 25.89
C VAL A 894 -24.44 9.07 24.62
N VAL A 895 -23.60 10.02 24.19
CA VAL A 895 -22.68 9.82 23.04
C VAL A 895 -21.57 8.82 23.37
N GLY A 896 -21.04 8.86 24.59
CA GLY A 896 -20.05 7.89 25.09
C GLY A 896 -20.59 6.46 25.07
N GLU A 897 -21.84 6.28 25.50
CA GLU A 897 -22.54 4.99 25.44
C GLU A 897 -22.68 4.49 24.00
N LEU A 898 -23.13 5.33 23.07
CA LEU A 898 -23.22 4.98 21.64
C LEU A 898 -21.85 4.51 21.10
N CYS A 899 -20.78 5.21 21.49
CA CYS A 899 -19.42 4.83 21.11
C CYS A 899 -18.99 3.50 21.75
N ALA A 900 -19.48 3.13 22.92
CA ALA A 900 -19.15 1.85 23.55
C ALA A 900 -19.98 0.69 23.00
N THR A 901 -21.31 0.80 23.00
CA THR A 901 -22.22 -0.33 22.72
C THR A 901 -22.65 -0.45 21.26
N GLY A 902 -22.61 0.65 20.49
CA GLY A 902 -23.16 0.71 19.12
C GLY A 902 -22.62 -0.35 18.15
N ARG A 903 -21.39 -0.82 18.31
CA ARG A 903 -20.78 -1.90 17.49
C ARG A 903 -21.56 -3.20 17.59
N LYS A 904 -22.03 -3.57 18.78
CA LYS A 904 -22.87 -4.76 18.99
C LYS A 904 -24.22 -4.59 18.29
N ASP A 905 -24.73 -3.37 18.24
CA ASP A 905 -25.99 -3.00 17.61
C ASP A 905 -25.90 -2.78 16.08
N GLY A 906 -24.69 -2.89 15.50
CA GLY A 906 -24.47 -2.64 14.08
C GLY A 906 -24.35 -1.16 13.70
N ILE A 907 -24.13 -0.28 14.67
CA ILE A 907 -24.06 1.18 14.50
C ILE A 907 -22.60 1.63 14.36
N ALA A 908 -22.21 2.03 13.15
CA ALA A 908 -20.98 2.74 12.90
C ALA A 908 -21.13 4.22 13.30
N VAL A 909 -20.05 4.86 13.73
CA VAL A 909 -20.08 6.24 14.25
C VAL A 909 -19.01 7.08 13.57
N VAL A 910 -19.39 8.24 13.05
CA VAL A 910 -18.48 9.27 12.57
C VAL A 910 -18.77 10.56 13.32
N LEU A 911 -17.80 11.03 14.10
CA LEU A 911 -17.88 12.32 14.77
C LEU A 911 -17.02 13.35 14.02
N LEU A 912 -17.59 14.51 13.71
CA LEU A 912 -16.89 15.64 13.11
C LEU A 912 -16.73 16.72 14.18
N SER A 913 -15.50 17.20 14.40
CA SER A 913 -15.22 18.24 15.39
C SER A 913 -14.11 19.17 14.93
N GLN A 914 -14.08 20.39 15.45
CA GLN A 914 -12.97 21.33 15.26
C GLN A 914 -11.90 21.21 16.34
N ASP A 915 -12.30 20.83 17.55
CA ASP A 915 -11.46 20.88 18.74
C ASP A 915 -11.32 19.50 19.39
N PHE A 916 -10.09 19.17 19.79
CA PHE A 916 -9.76 17.97 20.55
C PHE A 916 -10.14 18.12 22.02
N ASP A 917 -9.94 19.31 22.60
CA ASP A 917 -10.11 19.55 24.04
C ASP A 917 -11.57 19.34 24.42
N ALA A 918 -12.51 19.89 23.64
CA ALA A 918 -13.95 19.71 23.87
C ALA A 918 -14.40 18.23 23.93
N ILE A 919 -13.75 17.34 23.18
CA ILE A 919 -14.07 15.90 23.21
C ILE A 919 -13.33 15.20 24.35
N CYS A 920 -12.05 15.50 24.54
CA CYS A 920 -11.21 14.79 25.50
C CYS A 920 -11.53 15.16 26.95
N GLU A 921 -11.95 16.40 27.21
CA GLU A 921 -12.22 16.92 28.56
C GLU A 921 -13.68 16.73 29.00
N CYS A 922 -14.58 16.26 28.12
CA CYS A 922 -15.95 15.96 28.52
C CYS A 922 -16.02 14.75 29.47
N SER A 923 -17.11 14.64 30.24
CA SER A 923 -17.31 13.57 31.23
C SER A 923 -17.27 12.15 30.67
N ALA A 924 -17.51 11.98 29.37
CA ALA A 924 -17.39 10.69 28.66
C ALA A 924 -16.17 10.63 27.71
N GLY A 925 -15.24 11.58 27.78
CA GLY A 925 -14.15 11.72 26.81
C GLY A 925 -13.29 10.47 26.68
N ALA A 926 -12.90 9.86 27.81
CA ALA A 926 -12.14 8.60 27.81
C ALA A 926 -12.92 7.46 27.11
N GLN A 927 -14.22 7.34 27.38
CA GLN A 927 -15.08 6.32 26.77
C GLN A 927 -15.21 6.54 25.26
N ILE A 928 -15.38 7.79 24.80
CA ILE A 928 -15.43 8.13 23.37
C ILE A 928 -14.10 7.76 22.71
N MET A 929 -12.99 8.28 23.23
CA MET A 929 -11.67 8.18 22.59
C MET A 929 -11.12 6.76 22.55
N GLN A 930 -11.36 5.95 23.58
CA GLN A 930 -10.95 4.53 23.60
C GLN A 930 -11.70 3.68 22.55
N ASN A 931 -12.91 4.09 22.15
CA ASN A 931 -13.73 3.37 21.18
C ASN A 931 -13.60 3.88 19.73
N MET A 932 -12.86 4.99 19.51
CA MET A 932 -12.53 5.47 18.18
C MET A 932 -11.41 4.63 17.57
N VAL A 933 -11.74 3.88 16.53
CA VAL A 933 -10.78 3.03 15.80
C VAL A 933 -9.88 3.90 14.93
N TYR A 934 -10.48 4.89 14.27
CA TYR A 934 -9.77 5.83 13.40
C TYR A 934 -9.84 7.23 13.98
N LYS A 935 -8.70 7.94 14.02
CA LYS A 935 -8.66 9.38 14.27
C LYS A 935 -8.06 10.06 13.05
N ILE A 936 -8.85 10.86 12.35
CA ILE A 936 -8.50 11.46 11.06
C ILE A 936 -8.41 12.98 11.26
N THR A 937 -7.18 13.49 11.31
CA THR A 937 -6.91 14.89 11.66
C THR A 937 -6.49 15.68 10.42
N GLY A 938 -7.25 16.73 10.08
CA GLY A 938 -6.97 17.66 9.00
C GLY A 938 -6.05 18.81 9.44
N ARG A 939 -6.24 19.99 8.85
CA ARG A 939 -5.62 21.25 9.29
C ARG A 939 -6.08 21.61 10.71
N ILE A 940 -5.16 21.92 11.61
CA ILE A 940 -5.45 22.30 13.01
C ILE A 940 -4.66 23.54 13.45
N THR A 941 -5.00 24.16 14.58
CA THR A 941 -4.25 25.29 15.12
C THR A 941 -2.95 24.82 15.80
N ASN A 942 -2.05 25.76 16.10
CA ASN A 942 -0.89 25.47 16.97
C ASN A 942 -1.32 25.07 18.40
N SER A 943 -2.42 25.61 18.93
CA SER A 943 -2.93 25.21 20.25
C SER A 943 -3.42 23.76 20.25
N ALA A 944 -4.06 23.31 19.17
CA ALA A 944 -4.54 21.94 19.02
C ALA A 944 -3.39 20.91 18.93
N VAL A 945 -2.17 21.32 18.55
CA VAL A 945 -0.97 20.45 18.63
C VAL A 945 -0.66 20.11 20.09
N SER A 946 -0.68 21.11 20.98
CA SER A 946 -0.47 20.91 22.41
C SER A 946 -1.58 20.02 23.00
N ALA A 947 -2.83 20.21 22.58
CA ALA A 947 -3.95 19.37 22.97
C ALA A 947 -3.75 17.90 22.55
N ALA A 948 -3.36 17.66 21.30
CA ALA A 948 -3.07 16.31 20.80
C ALA A 948 -1.90 15.65 21.55
N GLN A 949 -0.86 16.41 21.90
CA GLN A 949 0.24 15.90 22.73
C GLN A 949 -0.24 15.56 24.14
N LYS A 950 -0.98 16.45 24.80
CA LYS A 950 -1.48 16.30 26.18
C LYS A 950 -2.46 15.13 26.31
N HIS A 951 -3.44 15.04 25.42
CA HIS A 951 -4.56 14.10 25.54
C HIS A 951 -4.36 12.79 24.79
N LEU A 952 -3.64 12.80 23.67
CA LEU A 952 -3.47 11.61 22.81
C LEU A 952 -2.03 11.07 22.81
N GLY A 953 -1.08 11.75 23.45
CA GLY A 953 0.32 11.34 23.49
C GLY A 953 1.00 11.38 22.12
N TYR A 954 0.48 12.18 21.18
CA TYR A 954 1.04 12.28 19.84
C TYR A 954 2.43 12.91 19.87
N ASP A 955 3.34 12.37 19.06
CA ASP A 955 4.67 12.97 18.86
C ASP A 955 4.50 14.35 18.18
N PRO A 956 4.99 15.45 18.80
CA PRO A 956 4.93 16.79 18.22
C PRO A 956 5.53 16.86 16.81
N GLN A 957 6.54 16.06 16.48
CA GLN A 957 7.15 16.05 15.14
C GLN A 957 6.19 15.53 14.05
N ILE A 958 5.23 14.69 14.43
CA ILE A 958 4.24 14.15 13.50
C ILE A 958 3.10 15.15 13.29
N ILE A 959 2.49 15.61 14.40
CA ILE A 959 1.24 16.39 14.40
C ILE A 959 1.45 17.89 14.11
N SER A 960 2.61 18.47 14.46
CA SER A 960 2.88 19.91 14.21
C SER A 960 2.76 20.31 12.74
N ARG A 961 3.00 19.37 11.82
CA ARG A 961 2.84 19.62 10.38
C ARG A 961 1.40 19.93 9.99
N ASN A 962 0.42 19.36 10.69
CA ASN A 962 -1.01 19.68 10.52
C ASN A 962 -1.32 21.14 10.89
N ALA A 963 -0.46 21.77 11.69
CA ALA A 963 -0.53 23.17 12.07
C ALA A 963 0.10 24.15 11.05
N THR A 964 0.63 23.65 9.94
CA THR A 964 1.33 24.44 8.91
C THR A 964 0.53 24.55 7.60
N GLU A 965 1.01 25.42 6.70
CA GLU A 965 0.42 25.59 5.37
C GLU A 965 0.45 24.33 4.50
N ALA A 966 1.28 23.35 4.84
CA ALA A 966 1.34 22.05 4.15
C ALA A 966 0.02 21.27 4.21
N PHE A 967 -0.84 21.57 5.20
CA PHE A 967 -2.15 20.95 5.38
C PHE A 967 -3.31 21.80 4.89
N PHE A 968 -3.06 22.96 4.26
CA PHE A 968 -4.14 23.67 3.57
C PHE A 968 -4.67 22.82 2.40
N PRO A 969 -5.99 22.78 2.19
CA PRO A 969 -6.57 22.17 1.01
C PRO A 969 -5.98 22.77 -0.27
N ARG A 970 -5.71 21.90 -1.25
CA ARG A 970 -5.12 22.30 -2.53
C ARG A 970 -6.21 22.41 -3.57
N ILE A 971 -6.73 23.62 -3.72
CA ILE A 971 -7.89 23.93 -4.57
C ILE A 971 -7.61 23.58 -6.04
N ALA A 972 -6.42 23.93 -6.56
CA ALA A 972 -6.03 23.63 -7.95
C ALA A 972 -6.16 22.15 -8.32
N ASP A 973 -5.80 21.26 -7.39
CA ASP A 973 -5.84 19.81 -7.55
C ASP A 973 -7.10 19.15 -6.93
N LEU A 974 -7.96 19.94 -6.28
CA LEU A 974 -9.15 19.51 -5.54
C LEU A 974 -8.85 18.35 -4.57
N TYR A 975 -8.03 18.59 -3.56
CA TYR A 975 -7.88 17.66 -2.44
C TYR A 975 -7.70 18.35 -1.09
N SER A 976 -8.03 17.64 -0.02
CA SER A 976 -7.72 18.00 1.37
C SER A 976 -6.67 17.06 1.96
N CYS A 977 -5.89 17.56 2.92
CA CYS A 977 -4.80 16.81 3.57
C CYS A 977 -5.26 16.24 4.93
N TRP A 978 -4.87 15.00 5.23
CA TRP A 978 -5.29 14.28 6.43
C TRP A 978 -4.16 13.44 7.03
N LEU A 979 -4.06 13.45 8.35
CA LEU A 979 -3.27 12.54 9.16
C LEU A 979 -4.22 11.50 9.76
N ILE A 980 -4.12 10.25 9.32
CA ILE A 980 -4.92 9.14 9.84
C ILE A 980 -4.12 8.44 10.94
N GLU A 981 -4.76 8.17 12.07
CA GLU A 981 -4.24 7.34 13.16
C GLU A 981 -5.12 6.10 13.36
N LYS A 982 -4.48 4.93 13.49
CA LYS A 982 -5.10 3.64 13.86
C LYS A 982 -4.11 2.86 14.73
N GLY A 983 -4.50 2.54 15.96
CA GLY A 983 -3.67 1.75 16.88
C GLY A 983 -2.31 2.40 17.20
N GLY A 984 -2.27 3.72 17.27
CA GLY A 984 -1.07 4.52 17.53
C GLY A 984 -0.19 4.79 16.30
N ARG A 985 -0.40 4.11 15.17
CA ARG A 985 0.37 4.32 13.92
C ARG A 985 -0.27 5.42 13.07
N PHE A 986 0.54 6.11 12.26
CA PHE A 986 0.12 7.31 11.53
C PHE A 986 0.33 7.20 10.02
N TRP A 987 -0.60 7.76 9.24
CA TRP A 987 -0.50 7.88 7.78
C TRP A 987 -0.77 9.31 7.32
N ARG A 988 0.14 9.88 6.54
CA ARG A 988 -0.06 11.17 5.87
C ARG A 988 -0.69 10.95 4.51
N THR A 989 -1.89 11.48 4.35
CA THR A 989 -2.74 11.20 3.19
C THR A 989 -3.43 12.46 2.66
N ARG A 990 -4.04 12.30 1.50
CA ARG A 990 -4.84 13.26 0.77
C ARG A 990 -6.16 12.60 0.42
N PHE A 991 -7.25 13.35 0.54
CA PHE A 991 -8.56 12.90 0.10
C PHE A 991 -8.96 13.68 -1.15
N TYR A 992 -9.23 12.96 -2.23
CA TYR A 992 -9.65 13.52 -3.51
C TYR A 992 -11.14 13.27 -3.72
N PRO A 993 -12.02 14.24 -3.41
CA PRO A 993 -13.46 14.07 -3.60
C PRO A 993 -13.82 13.91 -5.08
N GLY A 994 -14.88 13.15 -5.34
CA GLY A 994 -15.56 13.20 -6.64
C GLY A 994 -16.10 14.62 -6.89
N GLU A 995 -15.95 15.13 -8.11
CA GLU A 995 -16.30 16.51 -8.46
C GLU A 995 -17.79 16.82 -8.25
N MET A 996 -18.68 15.90 -8.63
CA MET A 996 -20.13 16.06 -8.41
C MET A 996 -20.50 15.92 -6.92
N MET A 997 -19.76 15.11 -6.17
CA MET A 997 -19.95 15.00 -4.73
C MET A 997 -19.60 16.31 -4.04
N LEU A 998 -18.47 16.92 -4.40
CA LEU A 998 -18.07 18.24 -3.90
C LEU A 998 -19.11 19.32 -4.27
N ALA A 999 -19.61 19.34 -5.50
CA ALA A 999 -20.65 20.28 -5.93
C ALA A 999 -21.98 20.09 -5.17
N SER A 1000 -22.30 18.86 -4.74
CA SER A 1000 -23.55 18.57 -4.02
C SER A 1000 -23.60 19.16 -2.60
N ILE A 1001 -22.44 19.39 -1.99
CA ILE A 1001 -22.29 19.94 -0.63
C ILE A 1001 -21.80 21.40 -0.62
N ALA A 1002 -21.60 22.01 -1.80
CA ALA A 1002 -21.31 23.43 -1.91
C ALA A 1002 -22.50 24.23 -1.35
N ASN A 1003 -22.26 24.96 -0.26
CA ASN A 1003 -23.32 25.54 0.57
C ASN A 1003 -23.13 27.02 0.90
N ASN A 1004 -22.02 27.65 0.46
CA ASN A 1004 -21.88 29.09 0.63
C ASN A 1004 -22.98 29.81 -0.17
N GLN A 1005 -23.43 30.98 0.30
CA GLN A 1005 -24.58 31.70 -0.28
C GLN A 1005 -24.45 31.87 -1.81
N ASN A 1006 -23.29 32.33 -2.28
CA ASN A 1006 -23.02 32.52 -3.71
C ASN A 1006 -23.02 31.20 -4.50
N GLU A 1007 -22.54 30.10 -3.90
CA GLU A 1007 -22.55 28.76 -4.52
C GLU A 1007 -23.97 28.23 -4.63
N LYS A 1008 -24.78 28.43 -3.59
CA LYS A 1008 -26.19 28.04 -3.55
C LYS A 1008 -26.99 28.78 -4.61
N GLU A 1009 -26.86 30.10 -4.69
CA GLU A 1009 -27.53 30.90 -5.72
C GLU A 1009 -27.11 30.49 -7.14
N ALA A 1010 -25.82 30.23 -7.36
CA ALA A 1010 -25.31 29.75 -8.64
C ALA A 1010 -25.88 28.38 -9.02
N ARG A 1011 -25.95 27.46 -8.07
CA ARG A 1011 -26.57 26.16 -8.27
C ARG A 1011 -28.05 26.28 -8.56
N ASP A 1012 -28.79 27.07 -7.77
CA ASP A 1012 -30.23 27.22 -7.92
C ASP A 1012 -30.58 27.84 -9.30
N ARG A 1013 -29.78 28.80 -9.78
CA ARG A 1013 -29.85 29.32 -11.16
C ARG A 1013 -29.71 28.24 -12.22
N ILE A 1014 -28.78 27.30 -12.06
CA ILE A 1014 -28.63 26.19 -13.01
C ILE A 1014 -29.75 25.17 -12.85
N MET A 1015 -30.05 24.75 -11.63
CA MET A 1015 -31.04 23.71 -11.34
C MET A 1015 -32.44 24.10 -11.83
N SER A 1016 -32.81 25.38 -11.76
CA SER A 1016 -34.07 25.91 -12.31
C SER A 1016 -34.22 25.78 -13.83
N GLN A 1017 -33.13 25.55 -14.57
CA GLN A 1017 -33.17 25.33 -16.02
C GLN A 1017 -33.52 23.89 -16.41
N TYR A 1018 -33.58 22.98 -15.42
CA TYR A 1018 -33.86 21.57 -15.63
C TYR A 1018 -35.20 21.18 -15.00
N PRO A 1019 -35.92 20.20 -15.56
CA PRO A 1019 -37.18 19.75 -14.99
C PRO A 1019 -36.95 19.14 -13.59
N PRO A 1020 -37.92 19.26 -12.66
CA PRO A 1020 -37.86 18.71 -11.32
C PRO A 1020 -38.10 17.19 -11.31
N THR A 1021 -37.44 16.48 -12.23
CA THR A 1021 -37.37 15.02 -12.29
C THR A 1021 -36.01 14.59 -11.80
N LEU A 1022 -35.87 13.36 -11.29
CA LEU A 1022 -34.58 12.81 -10.87
C LEU A 1022 -33.50 12.95 -11.95
N LYS A 1023 -33.86 12.66 -13.21
CA LYS A 1023 -32.96 12.81 -14.36
C LYS A 1023 -32.57 14.28 -14.57
N GLY A 1024 -33.53 15.21 -14.53
CA GLY A 1024 -33.29 16.64 -14.65
C GLY A 1024 -32.39 17.19 -13.54
N GLN A 1025 -32.64 16.80 -12.28
CA GLN A 1025 -31.81 17.18 -11.14
C GLN A 1025 -30.36 16.69 -11.29
N LEU A 1026 -30.15 15.45 -11.73
CA LEU A 1026 -28.80 14.92 -11.97
C LEU A 1026 -28.11 15.59 -13.16
N GLN A 1027 -28.86 15.94 -14.21
CA GLN A 1027 -28.34 16.72 -15.34
C GLN A 1027 -27.97 18.15 -14.92
N GLY A 1028 -28.80 18.81 -14.11
CA GLY A 1028 -28.52 20.12 -13.52
C GLY A 1028 -27.30 20.10 -12.61
N LEU A 1029 -27.19 19.10 -11.73
CA LEU A 1029 -26.01 18.94 -10.88
C LEU A 1029 -24.73 18.72 -11.71
N LYS A 1030 -24.81 17.92 -12.78
CA LYS A 1030 -23.69 17.74 -13.71
C LYS A 1030 -23.30 19.07 -14.36
N HIS A 1031 -24.27 19.84 -14.86
CA HIS A 1031 -24.01 21.15 -15.48
C HIS A 1031 -23.38 22.11 -14.48
N PHE A 1032 -23.95 22.22 -13.26
CA PHE A 1032 -23.38 23.03 -12.19
C PHE A 1032 -21.95 22.61 -11.87
N THR A 1033 -21.67 21.31 -11.77
CA THR A 1033 -20.31 20.80 -11.53
C THR A 1033 -19.34 21.23 -12.62
N GLN A 1034 -19.76 21.23 -13.90
CA GLN A 1034 -18.91 21.61 -15.03
C GLN A 1034 -18.50 23.09 -15.01
N GLU A 1035 -19.35 23.99 -14.49
CA GLU A 1035 -19.04 25.42 -14.33
C GLU A 1035 -18.38 25.73 -12.98
N TYR A 1036 -18.83 25.07 -11.90
CA TYR A 1036 -18.37 25.27 -10.53
C TYR A 1036 -16.90 24.88 -10.35
N ILE A 1037 -16.49 23.71 -10.87
CA ILE A 1037 -15.13 23.20 -10.65
C ILE A 1037 -14.05 24.12 -11.25
N PRO A 1038 -14.17 24.58 -12.52
CA PRO A 1038 -13.26 25.59 -13.06
C PRO A 1038 -13.27 26.89 -12.24
N ALA A 1039 -14.45 27.41 -11.87
CA ALA A 1039 -14.56 28.65 -11.10
C ALA A 1039 -13.83 28.55 -9.75
N VAL A 1040 -14.00 27.43 -9.03
CA VAL A 1040 -13.28 27.14 -7.79
C VAL A 1040 -11.77 27.09 -8.01
N LYS A 1041 -11.29 26.40 -9.04
CA LYS A 1041 -9.85 26.28 -9.34
C LYS A 1041 -9.20 27.61 -9.75
N GLU A 1042 -9.94 28.44 -10.47
CA GLU A 1042 -9.46 29.72 -10.99
C GLU A 1042 -9.66 30.88 -10.00
N GLY A 1043 -10.34 30.63 -8.87
CA GLY A 1043 -10.68 31.68 -7.90
C GLY A 1043 -11.63 32.73 -8.46
N LYS A 1044 -12.40 32.40 -9.50
CA LYS A 1044 -13.42 33.29 -10.08
C LYS A 1044 -14.67 33.25 -9.21
N GLY A 1045 -15.26 34.41 -8.90
CA GLY A 1045 -16.54 34.48 -8.19
C GLY A 1045 -17.68 33.77 -8.95
N PHE A 1046 -18.73 33.34 -8.27
CA PHE A 1046 -19.76 32.43 -8.83
C PHE A 1046 -20.90 33.13 -9.58
N ASP A 1047 -20.88 34.47 -9.70
CA ASP A 1047 -22.00 35.24 -10.25
C ASP A 1047 -22.28 34.96 -11.74
N HIS A 1048 -21.24 34.59 -12.49
CA HIS A 1048 -21.33 34.29 -13.91
C HIS A 1048 -21.98 32.92 -14.20
N ILE A 1049 -21.99 32.02 -13.21
CA ILE A 1049 -22.48 30.64 -13.35
C ILE A 1049 -24.00 30.65 -13.59
N GLY A 1050 -24.44 29.93 -14.63
CA GLY A 1050 -25.84 29.83 -15.02
C GLY A 1050 -26.44 31.10 -15.65
N ARG A 1051 -25.63 32.10 -16.05
CA ARG A 1051 -26.09 33.29 -16.79
C ARG A 1051 -25.77 33.15 -18.28
N ASN A 1052 -26.78 33.27 -19.15
CA ASN A 1052 -26.60 33.18 -20.60
C ASN A 1052 -25.60 34.23 -21.14
N SER A 1053 -24.63 33.80 -21.95
CA SER A 1053 -23.58 34.64 -22.57
C SER A 1053 -24.12 35.79 -23.43
N LYS A 1054 -25.41 35.77 -23.80
CA LYS A 1054 -26.08 36.86 -24.54
C LYS A 1054 -26.41 38.10 -23.70
N MET A 1055 -26.39 38.03 -22.36
CA MET A 1055 -26.69 39.20 -21.51
C MET A 1055 -25.44 40.00 -21.09
N LEU A 1056 -24.24 39.44 -21.20
CA LEU A 1056 -23.00 40.12 -20.80
C LEU A 1056 -22.50 41.16 -21.82
N GLN A 1057 -23.04 41.19 -23.05
CA GLN A 1057 -22.75 42.24 -24.04
C GLN A 1057 -23.66 43.48 -23.94
N LYS A 1058 -24.63 43.51 -23.01
CA LYS A 1058 -25.48 44.69 -22.76
C LYS A 1058 -25.13 45.45 -21.49
N ALA A 1059 -24.08 45.03 -20.78
CA ALA A 1059 -23.58 45.67 -19.56
C ALA A 1059 -22.05 45.88 -19.63
N SER A 1060 -21.54 46.18 -20.82
CA SER A 1060 -20.20 46.73 -21.06
C SER A 1060 -20.33 48.10 -21.71
#